data_AF-A0AAW1QA65-F1
#
_entry.id   AF-A0AAW1QA65-F1
#
_cell.length_a   1.000
_cell.length_b   1.000
_cell.length_c   1.000
_cell.angle_alpha   90.00
_cell.angle_beta   90.00
_cell.angle_gamma   90.00
#
_symmetry.space_group_name_H-M   'P 1'
#
loop_
_entity.id
_entity.type
_entity.pdbx_description
1 polymer ?
#
loop_
_entity_poly.entity_id
_entity_poly.type
_entity_poly.pdbx_seq_one_letter_code
_entity_poly.pdbx_strand_id
1 'polypeptide(L)'
;MALLARLRQPYQLATAAGGCFALAGLSDSQRDAQYISPNMAAALFLFSAVQLRVGWRNSQKWLLATNTCNAAVQAYNLRRHWKAKSQWTVSDRDAPPADSDGRARVRVVVLGSGWGAMSFLRSLSPSLAQGDAPFDVTLVSPRNYFLYTPLLAATASGSVEARSVVDPVRSHITDKGNYYEAECTDIDPERKVVTCRYPKAYRGAEGEKERVFQLSYDMLVVAVGSVVNTFGVPGVQENAFFLKTAEHARTLRQRVNEAFELASLPGTTAAERKKLLSFVVVGGGPTGVELAAELHDLVSDDMLRYFPKLSNDWAIRLVDTHDHILSMFDRQIATYATQQFRRNGIDLVLNCRVKAVEPDAVVVQLNGADVPSRVEYGTCIWTTGIAMHPLVQSLISKLPEAREHWKSLRCNPTLAVHGSGGTIYALGDAATVEQARVLQHAEELFKAGDSNSDGLLSCVEVMAVLKKAQKTYPQIAEFAHRMQCGPDAVDNMAQFMNQVLRAKSKVSYDNVIATADWISSDDDEESAAGDDGGQTDSTPAAGSMLTLQQFSQQLAAIDNSLRSLPATAQVAHQQGEYLARLFQNHVGRTPDSSRIGVPSDAPSFHYVHLGSLAYIGADKAVMELPYKNTPVSAFKGWLMGFAWKGAETFMQTSVKNMYLVSRDLMKTKVFGRDVSDV
;
A
#
# COMPACT_ATOMS: atom_id res chain seq x y z
N MET A 1 -23.67 17.94 -36.74
CA MET A 1 -23.93 18.39 -38.13
C MET A 1 -24.17 19.89 -38.06
N ALA A 2 -23.29 20.83 -38.44
CA ALA A 2 -22.19 20.86 -39.41
C ALA A 2 -20.81 21.08 -38.71
N LEU A 3 -19.74 20.35 -39.04
CA LEU A 3 -18.82 20.48 -40.19
C LEU A 3 -18.02 21.80 -40.15
N LEU A 4 -16.79 21.80 -39.60
CA LEU A 4 -15.49 21.53 -40.26
C LEU A 4 -14.85 22.77 -40.92
N ALA A 5 -13.72 23.22 -40.35
CA ALA A 5 -12.52 23.71 -41.06
C ALA A 5 -11.44 24.07 -40.00
N ARG A 6 -10.57 23.16 -39.58
CA ARG A 6 -9.18 23.00 -40.09
C ARG A 6 -8.60 24.30 -40.65
N LEU A 7 -7.46 24.75 -40.10
CA LEU A 7 -6.17 24.86 -40.80
C LEU A 7 -5.04 25.34 -39.86
N ARG A 8 -3.99 24.51 -39.77
CA ARG A 8 -2.55 24.84 -39.77
C ARG A 8 -1.91 25.64 -38.60
N GLN A 9 -1.11 24.92 -37.79
CA GLN A 9 0.29 25.29 -37.49
C GLN A 9 1.13 25.34 -38.80
N PRO A 10 2.31 26.02 -38.92
CA PRO A 10 3.48 25.83 -38.03
C PRO A 10 4.59 26.94 -37.94
N TYR A 11 5.62 26.70 -37.10
CA TYR A 11 7.02 27.24 -37.10
C TYR A 11 7.21 28.78 -36.87
N GLN A 12 8.31 29.36 -36.33
CA GLN A 12 9.67 28.94 -35.96
C GLN A 12 10.36 30.06 -35.12
N LEU A 13 11.37 29.67 -34.32
CA LEU A 13 12.65 30.35 -34.03
C LEU A 13 12.74 31.75 -33.36
N ALA A 14 13.32 31.70 -32.15
CA ALA A 14 14.54 32.39 -31.72
C ALA A 14 14.78 33.85 -32.14
N THR A 15 14.95 34.72 -31.14
CA THR A 15 16.04 35.70 -31.14
C THR A 15 16.35 36.15 -29.72
N ALA A 16 17.66 36.21 -29.47
CA ALA A 16 18.30 36.46 -28.20
C ALA A 16 18.20 37.92 -27.76
N ALA A 17 18.36 38.09 -26.46
CA ALA A 17 18.53 39.34 -25.75
C ALA A 17 19.76 40.13 -26.21
N GLY A 18 19.66 41.45 -26.14
CA GLY A 18 20.79 42.36 -26.12
C GLY A 18 20.37 43.70 -25.52
N GLY A 19 21.17 44.23 -24.58
CA GLY A 19 21.30 45.69 -24.38
C GLY A 19 21.00 46.30 -23.01
N CYS A 20 21.91 46.10 -22.06
CA CYS A 20 22.60 47.07 -21.17
C CYS A 20 21.94 48.23 -20.38
N PHE A 21 22.67 48.56 -19.29
CA PHE A 21 22.76 49.79 -18.45
C PHE A 21 21.80 49.92 -17.26
N ALA A 22 22.18 50.33 -16.04
CA ALA A 22 23.46 50.83 -15.49
C ALA A 22 23.48 50.70 -13.95
N LEU A 23 24.68 50.62 -13.37
CA LEU A 23 25.00 50.82 -11.95
C LEU A 23 24.94 52.31 -11.57
N ALA A 24 24.46 52.61 -10.37
CA ALA A 24 24.72 53.85 -9.62
C ALA A 24 24.73 53.52 -8.11
N GLY A 25 25.67 54.12 -7.39
CA GLY A 25 26.19 53.64 -6.13
C GLY A 25 25.41 54.03 -4.87
N LEU A 26 25.88 53.51 -3.73
CA LEU A 26 26.20 54.26 -2.51
C LEU A 26 26.96 53.34 -1.53
N SER A 27 27.71 54.00 -0.65
CA SER A 27 28.97 53.60 -0.02
C SER A 27 28.88 52.81 1.29
N ASP A 28 30.01 52.15 1.60
CA ASP A 28 30.37 51.51 2.87
C ASP A 28 30.28 52.43 4.11
N SER A 29 29.74 51.90 5.21
CA SER A 29 30.38 51.98 6.54
C SER A 29 29.79 50.98 7.57
N GLN A 30 30.66 50.09 8.05
CA GLN A 30 30.66 49.32 9.33
C GLN A 30 29.56 48.24 9.54
N ARG A 31 29.89 46.95 9.35
CA ARG A 31 30.50 45.97 10.29
C ARG A 31 29.64 45.61 11.52
N ASP A 32 28.94 44.46 11.50
CA ASP A 32 29.38 43.20 12.12
C ASP A 32 28.28 42.11 12.12
N ALA A 33 28.71 40.84 12.14
CA ALA A 33 27.98 39.55 12.22
C ALA A 33 27.62 38.81 10.91
N GLN A 34 28.60 38.04 10.40
CA GLN A 34 28.43 36.79 9.65
C GLN A 34 27.91 35.69 10.62
N TYR A 35 27.04 34.73 10.29
CA TYR A 35 27.20 33.66 9.31
C TYR A 35 25.83 33.07 8.89
N ILE A 36 25.45 33.20 7.62
CA ILE A 36 24.50 32.30 6.94
C ILE A 36 25.22 31.83 5.68
N SER A 37 25.29 30.52 5.45
CA SER A 37 26.02 29.94 4.33
C SER A 37 25.37 30.30 2.98
N PRO A 38 26.16 30.47 1.89
CA PRO A 38 25.64 30.86 0.56
C PRO A 38 24.69 29.83 -0.07
N ASN A 39 24.54 28.64 0.51
CA ASN A 39 23.64 27.59 0.02
C ASN A 39 22.18 27.75 0.47
N MET A 40 21.87 28.68 1.38
CA MET A 40 20.49 28.96 1.80
C MET A 40 19.75 29.95 0.88
N ALA A 41 20.45 30.88 0.21
CA ALA A 41 19.82 31.85 -0.67
C ALA A 41 19.41 31.24 -2.03
N ALA A 42 20.18 30.26 -2.53
CA ALA A 42 19.88 29.57 -3.78
C ALA A 42 18.66 28.62 -3.68
N ALA A 43 18.43 28.01 -2.51
CA ALA A 43 17.27 27.16 -2.26
C ALA A 43 15.95 27.96 -2.19
N LEU A 44 16.00 29.21 -1.71
CA LEU A 44 14.85 30.11 -1.65
C LEU A 44 14.51 30.75 -3.02
N PHE A 45 15.48 30.89 -3.92
CA PHE A 45 15.25 31.43 -5.28
C PHE A 45 14.81 30.39 -6.31
N LEU A 46 15.25 29.13 -6.18
CA LEU A 46 14.89 28.07 -7.14
C LEU A 46 13.50 27.46 -6.89
N PHE A 47 12.97 27.52 -5.65
CA PHE A 47 11.60 27.08 -5.37
C PHE A 47 10.54 28.16 -5.62
N SER A 48 10.91 29.44 -5.53
CA SER A 48 10.03 30.54 -5.90
C SER A 48 9.90 30.68 -7.43
N ALA A 49 10.96 30.47 -8.22
CA ALA A 49 10.89 30.61 -9.68
C ALA A 49 10.07 29.53 -10.42
N VAL A 50 9.96 28.31 -9.88
CA VAL A 50 9.15 27.22 -10.48
C VAL A 50 7.69 27.26 -10.01
N GLN A 51 7.41 27.76 -8.81
CA GLN A 51 6.04 28.05 -8.35
C GLN A 51 5.47 29.36 -8.95
N LEU A 52 6.30 30.37 -9.29
CA LEU A 52 5.81 31.66 -9.81
C LEU A 52 5.64 31.73 -11.33
N ARG A 53 6.30 30.91 -12.16
CA ARG A 53 6.06 30.95 -13.62
C ARG A 53 4.85 30.16 -14.11
N VAL A 54 4.33 29.25 -13.29
CA VAL A 54 3.07 28.53 -13.55
C VAL A 54 1.94 29.04 -12.63
N GLY A 55 2.27 29.59 -11.46
CA GLY A 55 1.30 30.10 -10.48
C GLY A 55 0.80 31.54 -10.68
N TRP A 56 1.45 32.38 -11.51
CA TRP A 56 1.10 33.81 -11.57
C TRP A 56 0.20 34.25 -12.73
N ARG A 57 -0.07 33.37 -13.71
CA ARG A 57 -1.07 33.64 -14.77
C ARG A 57 -2.49 33.15 -14.43
N ASN A 58 -2.65 32.45 -13.30
CA ASN A 58 -3.95 31.91 -12.85
C ASN A 58 -4.37 32.42 -11.46
N SER A 59 -3.51 33.09 -10.69
CA SER A 59 -3.78 33.53 -9.31
C SER A 59 -4.87 34.60 -9.19
N GLN A 60 -5.09 35.45 -10.21
CA GLN A 60 -6.23 36.40 -10.20
C GLN A 60 -7.58 35.74 -10.55
N LYS A 61 -7.59 34.62 -11.28
CA LYS A 61 -8.81 33.84 -11.52
C LYS A 61 -9.17 32.95 -10.33
N TRP A 62 -8.18 32.51 -9.56
CA TRP A 62 -8.39 31.71 -8.34
C TRP A 62 -8.91 32.51 -7.15
N LEU A 63 -8.55 33.80 -6.99
CA LEU A 63 -9.07 34.64 -5.90
C LEU A 63 -10.54 35.06 -6.07
N LEU A 64 -11.02 35.21 -7.32
CA LEU A 64 -12.45 35.38 -7.62
C LEU A 64 -13.22 34.05 -7.56
N ALA A 65 -12.56 32.92 -7.87
CA ALA A 65 -13.14 31.58 -7.75
C ALA A 65 -13.22 31.08 -6.29
N THR A 66 -12.31 31.46 -5.39
CA THR A 66 -12.36 31.04 -3.98
C THR A 66 -13.40 31.79 -3.17
N ASN A 67 -13.65 33.08 -3.45
CA ASN A 67 -14.72 33.83 -2.80
C ASN A 67 -16.13 33.43 -3.32
N THR A 68 -16.24 33.01 -4.58
CA THR A 68 -17.50 32.46 -5.12
C THR A 68 -17.69 30.97 -4.75
N CYS A 69 -16.62 30.17 -4.64
CA CYS A 69 -16.69 28.79 -4.13
C CYS A 69 -16.96 28.72 -2.63
N ASN A 70 -16.45 29.61 -1.78
CA ASN A 70 -16.79 29.58 -0.35
C ASN A 70 -18.26 29.92 -0.11
N ALA A 71 -18.84 30.86 -0.87
CA ALA A 71 -20.27 31.14 -0.83
C ALA A 71 -21.10 29.98 -1.40
N ALA A 72 -20.64 29.34 -2.49
CA ALA A 72 -21.32 28.18 -3.08
C ALA A 72 -21.21 26.91 -2.21
N VAL A 73 -20.09 26.68 -1.53
CA VAL A 73 -19.88 25.56 -0.60
C VAL A 73 -20.60 25.80 0.71
N GLN A 74 -20.65 27.04 1.23
CA GLN A 74 -21.52 27.37 2.37
C GLN A 74 -23.00 27.25 2.00
N ALA A 75 -23.44 27.72 0.82
CA ALA A 75 -24.81 27.54 0.35
C ALA A 75 -25.17 26.08 0.05
N TYR A 76 -24.22 25.28 -0.45
CA TYR A 76 -24.36 23.84 -0.66
C TYR A 76 -24.47 23.08 0.67
N ASN A 77 -23.63 23.41 1.65
CA ASN A 77 -23.65 22.80 2.98
C ASN A 77 -24.88 23.23 3.82
N LEU A 78 -25.35 24.47 3.66
CA LEU A 78 -26.58 24.98 4.28
C LEU A 78 -27.84 24.34 3.66
N ARG A 79 -27.88 24.07 2.35
CA ARG A 79 -28.96 23.30 1.71
C ARG A 79 -29.00 21.83 2.16
N ARG A 80 -27.86 21.22 2.46
CA ARG A 80 -27.77 19.82 2.92
C ARG A 80 -28.26 19.64 4.36
N HIS A 81 -28.14 20.66 5.20
CA HIS A 81 -28.64 20.65 6.59
C HIS A 81 -30.15 20.89 6.71
N TRP A 82 -30.83 21.36 5.65
CA TRP A 82 -32.26 21.75 5.71
C TRP A 82 -33.25 20.68 5.21
N LYS A 83 -32.80 19.45 4.95
CA LYS A 83 -33.67 18.32 4.53
C LYS A 83 -33.45 17.02 5.30
N ALA A 84 -33.15 17.10 6.58
CA ALA A 84 -33.16 15.93 7.48
C ALA A 84 -34.08 16.19 8.68
N LYS A 85 -35.38 16.31 8.41
CA LYS A 85 -36.43 16.07 9.40
C LYS A 85 -37.25 14.88 8.91
N SER A 86 -36.82 13.68 9.29
CA SER A 86 -37.74 12.57 9.45
C SER A 86 -37.40 11.86 10.76
N GLN A 87 -38.47 11.62 11.47
CA GLN A 87 -38.58 11.24 12.87
C GLN A 87 -38.21 9.76 12.99
N TRP A 88 -37.12 9.46 13.72
CA TRP A 88 -36.69 8.08 13.95
C TRP A 88 -37.57 7.46 15.03
N THR A 89 -38.53 6.65 14.61
CA THR A 89 -39.24 5.71 15.48
C THR A 89 -38.77 4.30 15.16
N VAL A 90 -38.46 3.56 16.21
CA VAL A 90 -37.95 2.18 16.19
C VAL A 90 -39.13 1.26 16.48
N SER A 91 -39.69 0.57 15.47
CA SER A 91 -40.46 -0.68 15.72
C SER A 91 -40.72 -1.62 14.54
N ASP A 92 -40.62 -1.27 13.25
CA ASP A 92 -41.23 -2.10 12.17
C ASP A 92 -40.27 -2.74 11.13
N ARG A 93 -38.98 -2.97 11.42
CA ARG A 93 -37.95 -3.26 10.38
C ARG A 93 -37.53 -4.72 10.19
N ASP A 94 -38.41 -5.59 9.68
CA ASP A 94 -37.95 -6.85 9.04
C ASP A 94 -38.14 -6.87 7.52
N ALA A 95 -38.98 -5.98 6.95
CA ALA A 95 -39.13 -5.86 5.51
C ALA A 95 -38.19 -4.78 4.94
N PRO A 96 -37.36 -5.08 3.92
CA PRO A 96 -36.57 -4.07 3.24
C PRO A 96 -37.51 -3.05 2.57
N PRO A 97 -37.12 -1.76 2.50
CA PRO A 97 -37.90 -0.76 1.77
C PRO A 97 -38.10 -1.19 0.31
N ALA A 98 -39.23 -0.80 -0.29
CA ALA A 98 -39.50 -1.08 -1.69
C ALA A 98 -38.63 -0.22 -2.63
N ASP A 99 -38.32 -0.74 -3.82
CA ASP A 99 -37.75 0.00 -4.94
C ASP A 99 -38.81 0.77 -5.73
N SER A 100 -38.40 1.43 -6.82
CA SER A 100 -39.27 2.20 -7.72
C SER A 100 -40.44 1.40 -8.30
N ASP A 101 -40.26 0.09 -8.44
CA ASP A 101 -41.21 -0.83 -9.06
C ASP A 101 -42.11 -1.50 -7.99
N GLY A 102 -42.01 -1.08 -6.73
CA GLY A 102 -42.76 -1.63 -5.59
C GLY A 102 -42.23 -2.96 -5.07
N ARG A 103 -41.03 -3.39 -5.49
CA ARG A 103 -40.40 -4.66 -5.07
C ARG A 103 -39.48 -4.45 -3.88
N ALA A 104 -39.36 -5.46 -3.02
CA ALA A 104 -38.36 -5.45 -1.95
C ALA A 104 -36.93 -5.22 -2.49
N ARG A 105 -36.19 -4.27 -1.89
CA ARG A 105 -34.77 -4.06 -2.19
C ARG A 105 -33.92 -5.22 -1.70
N VAL A 106 -32.86 -5.54 -2.44
CA VAL A 106 -31.88 -6.57 -2.04
C VAL A 106 -31.08 -6.08 -0.83
N ARG A 107 -31.03 -6.84 0.26
CA ARG A 107 -30.28 -6.48 1.48
C ARG A 107 -28.81 -6.84 1.34
N VAL A 108 -27.95 -5.82 1.36
CA VAL A 108 -26.50 -5.98 1.28
C VAL A 108 -25.89 -5.63 2.64
N VAL A 109 -25.35 -6.63 3.33
CA VAL A 109 -24.61 -6.40 4.59
C VAL A 109 -23.11 -6.35 4.28
N VAL A 110 -22.44 -5.30 4.75
CA VAL A 110 -20.98 -5.11 4.61
C VAL A 110 -20.34 -5.17 5.99
N LEU A 111 -19.35 -6.05 6.16
CA LEU A 111 -18.62 -6.22 7.42
C LEU A 111 -17.25 -5.57 7.34
N GLY A 112 -16.96 -4.65 8.26
CA GLY A 112 -15.69 -3.94 8.35
C GLY A 112 -15.73 -2.52 7.78
N SER A 113 -14.78 -1.68 8.20
CA SER A 113 -14.60 -0.28 7.77
C SER A 113 -13.17 -0.02 7.29
N GLY A 114 -12.52 -1.04 6.72
CA GLY A 114 -11.17 -0.97 6.15
C GLY A 114 -11.15 -0.59 4.66
N TRP A 115 -10.01 -0.79 4.01
CA TRP A 115 -9.80 -0.50 2.59
C TRP A 115 -10.85 -1.14 1.68
N GLY A 116 -11.10 -2.45 1.80
CA GLY A 116 -12.08 -3.16 0.96
C GLY A 116 -13.50 -2.61 1.10
N ALA A 117 -14.01 -2.54 2.33
CA ALA A 117 -15.36 -2.05 2.62
C ALA A 117 -15.57 -0.60 2.20
N MET A 118 -14.60 0.27 2.54
CA MET A 118 -14.74 1.71 2.27
C MET A 118 -14.51 2.05 0.81
N SER A 119 -13.69 1.29 0.08
CA SER A 119 -13.60 1.40 -1.38
C SER A 119 -14.89 0.94 -2.04
N PHE A 120 -15.44 -0.20 -1.63
CA PHE A 120 -16.75 -0.66 -2.10
C PHE A 120 -17.81 0.43 -1.91
N LEU A 121 -17.99 0.93 -0.69
CA LEU A 121 -18.97 1.98 -0.40
C LEU A 121 -18.73 3.27 -1.18
N ARG A 122 -17.48 3.72 -1.33
CA ARG A 122 -17.17 4.97 -2.05
C ARG A 122 -17.46 4.87 -3.54
N SER A 123 -17.20 3.71 -4.14
CA SER A 123 -17.43 3.47 -5.56
C SER A 123 -18.90 3.19 -5.90
N LEU A 124 -19.77 2.97 -4.90
CA LEU A 124 -21.22 2.94 -5.09
C LEU A 124 -21.77 4.32 -5.49
N SER A 125 -22.55 4.36 -6.58
CA SER A 125 -23.17 5.59 -7.10
C SER A 125 -24.04 6.31 -6.04
N PRO A 126 -23.99 7.65 -5.96
CA PRO A 126 -24.90 8.45 -5.13
C PRO A 126 -26.39 8.27 -5.48
N SER A 127 -26.73 7.75 -6.66
CA SER A 127 -28.12 7.47 -7.06
C SER A 127 -28.80 6.40 -6.20
N LEU A 128 -28.07 5.72 -5.31
CA LEU A 128 -28.62 4.87 -4.25
C LEU A 128 -29.33 5.66 -3.12
N ALA A 129 -29.20 6.99 -3.12
CA ALA A 129 -29.87 7.90 -2.18
C ALA A 129 -31.32 8.24 -2.56
N GLN A 130 -31.72 7.95 -3.80
CA GLN A 130 -33.05 8.26 -4.33
C GLN A 130 -33.84 6.95 -4.48
N GLY A 131 -35.18 7.03 -4.51
CA GLY A 131 -36.11 5.90 -4.31
C GLY A 131 -35.91 4.64 -5.16
N ASP A 132 -35.10 4.72 -6.21
CA ASP A 132 -34.91 3.70 -7.24
C ASP A 132 -33.68 2.79 -6.98
N ALA A 133 -33.07 2.86 -5.79
CA ALA A 133 -31.94 2.01 -5.43
C ALA A 133 -32.35 0.52 -5.42
N PRO A 134 -31.72 -0.37 -6.22
CA PRO A 134 -32.10 -1.78 -6.29
C PRO A 134 -31.70 -2.61 -5.06
N PHE A 135 -30.90 -2.03 -4.15
CA PHE A 135 -30.43 -2.67 -2.92
C PHE A 135 -30.35 -1.67 -1.75
N ASP A 136 -30.48 -2.20 -0.53
CA ASP A 136 -30.32 -1.49 0.75
C ASP A 136 -29.04 -1.95 1.44
N VAL A 137 -28.11 -1.02 1.69
CA VAL A 137 -26.79 -1.32 2.24
C VAL A 137 -26.77 -1.09 3.75
N THR A 138 -26.30 -2.08 4.51
CA THR A 138 -26.00 -1.94 5.93
C THR A 138 -24.55 -2.27 6.19
N LEU A 139 -23.76 -1.31 6.69
CA LEU A 139 -22.40 -1.57 7.15
C LEU A 139 -22.37 -1.83 8.65
N VAL A 140 -21.69 -2.89 9.06
CA VAL A 140 -21.39 -3.21 10.46
C VAL A 140 -19.88 -3.21 10.68
N SER A 141 -19.40 -2.40 11.63
CA SER A 141 -18.00 -2.42 12.04
C SER A 141 -17.84 -1.90 13.45
N PRO A 142 -16.95 -2.50 14.28
CA PRO A 142 -16.68 -1.99 15.63
C PRO A 142 -15.92 -0.66 15.62
N ARG A 143 -15.51 -0.19 14.43
CA ARG A 143 -14.76 1.05 14.23
C ARG A 143 -15.55 1.99 13.33
N ASN A 144 -15.84 3.18 13.84
CA ASN A 144 -16.65 4.19 13.16
C ASN A 144 -15.90 5.11 12.18
N TYR A 145 -14.64 4.78 11.90
CA TYR A 145 -13.79 5.48 10.95
C TYR A 145 -13.02 4.52 10.04
N PHE A 146 -12.78 4.97 8.81
CA PHE A 146 -11.76 4.45 7.92
C PHE A 146 -10.39 4.93 8.39
N LEU A 147 -9.38 4.05 8.34
CA LEU A 147 -7.99 4.37 8.66
C LEU A 147 -7.12 4.22 7.40
N TYR A 148 -6.44 5.29 7.02
CA TYR A 148 -5.42 5.29 5.98
C TYR A 148 -4.11 4.70 6.53
N THR A 149 -3.99 3.38 6.45
CA THR A 149 -2.90 2.61 7.07
C THR A 149 -1.47 2.94 6.59
N PRO A 150 -1.21 3.38 5.34
CA PRO A 150 0.17 3.69 4.92
C PRO A 150 0.85 4.79 5.72
N LEU A 151 0.11 5.75 6.29
CA LEU A 151 0.68 6.82 7.12
C LEU A 151 0.70 6.49 8.62
N LEU A 152 0.51 5.23 9.01
CA LEU A 152 0.43 4.86 10.42
C LEU A 152 1.78 4.96 11.13
N ALA A 153 2.90 4.69 10.44
CA ALA A 153 4.25 4.90 10.96
C ALA A 153 4.51 6.40 11.24
N ALA A 154 4.17 7.27 10.30
CA ALA A 154 4.23 8.72 10.46
C ALA A 154 3.29 9.24 11.57
N THR A 155 2.19 8.52 11.83
CA THR A 155 1.29 8.82 12.95
C THR A 155 1.92 8.46 14.30
N ALA A 156 2.69 7.37 14.36
CA ALA A 156 3.37 6.94 15.58
C ALA A 156 4.53 7.87 15.98
N SER A 157 5.17 8.55 15.04
CA SER A 157 6.17 9.59 15.33
C SER A 157 5.56 10.98 15.57
N GLY A 158 4.32 11.22 15.14
CA GLY A 158 3.72 12.55 15.15
C GLY A 158 4.10 13.43 13.95
N SER A 159 4.70 12.84 12.90
CA SER A 159 4.86 13.49 11.59
C SER A 159 3.53 13.89 10.96
N VAL A 160 2.50 13.08 11.18
CA VAL A 160 1.11 13.31 10.77
C VAL A 160 0.20 12.98 11.96
N GLU A 161 -0.88 13.73 12.16
CA GLU A 161 -1.80 13.44 13.27
C GLU A 161 -2.78 12.32 12.93
N ALA A 162 -3.15 11.50 13.93
CA ALA A 162 -4.09 10.39 13.73
C ALA A 162 -5.43 10.86 13.13
N ARG A 163 -5.90 12.05 13.52
CA ARG A 163 -7.13 12.67 13.00
C ARG A 163 -7.06 13.03 11.51
N SER A 164 -5.85 13.17 10.96
CA SER A 164 -5.59 13.57 9.58
C SER A 164 -5.62 12.39 8.61
N VAL A 165 -5.44 11.16 9.13
CA VAL A 165 -5.41 9.90 8.37
C VAL A 165 -6.67 9.05 8.56
N VAL A 166 -7.73 9.63 9.15
CA VAL A 166 -9.02 8.95 9.36
C VAL A 166 -10.18 9.68 8.72
N ASP A 167 -11.18 8.93 8.28
CA ASP A 167 -12.44 9.46 7.75
C ASP A 167 -13.65 8.78 8.42
N PRO A 168 -14.63 9.52 8.95
CA PRO A 168 -15.80 8.91 9.58
C PRO A 168 -16.59 8.04 8.59
N VAL A 169 -16.94 6.81 8.96
CA VAL A 169 -17.74 5.92 8.10
C VAL A 169 -19.06 6.57 7.69
N ARG A 170 -19.70 7.30 8.61
CA ARG A 170 -20.97 7.99 8.38
C ARG A 170 -20.93 8.98 7.20
N SER A 171 -19.80 9.62 6.93
CA SER A 171 -19.71 10.57 5.80
C SER A 171 -19.85 9.89 4.44
N HIS A 172 -19.69 8.57 4.36
CA HIS A 172 -19.70 7.79 3.13
C HIS A 172 -20.95 6.91 2.95
N ILE A 173 -21.78 6.75 3.98
CA ILE A 173 -22.94 5.84 3.97
C ILE A 173 -24.27 6.52 4.34
N THR A 174 -24.27 7.72 4.92
CA THR A 174 -25.50 8.41 5.36
C THR A 174 -26.53 8.57 4.24
N ASP A 175 -26.08 8.73 3.00
CA ASP A 175 -26.92 8.83 1.80
C ASP A 175 -27.07 7.52 1.03
N LYS A 176 -26.52 6.40 1.53
CA LYS A 176 -26.52 5.10 0.85
C LYS A 176 -27.17 3.97 1.63
N GLY A 177 -27.33 4.12 2.94
CA GLY A 177 -27.90 3.09 3.79
C GLY A 177 -27.61 3.28 5.28
N ASN A 178 -27.51 2.18 6.01
CA ASN A 178 -27.39 2.16 7.47
C ASN A 178 -25.97 1.84 7.93
N TYR A 179 -25.54 2.41 9.06
CA TYR A 179 -24.30 2.05 9.73
C TYR A 179 -24.54 1.70 11.20
N TYR A 180 -24.06 0.53 11.60
CA TYR A 180 -24.04 0.07 12.98
C TYR A 180 -22.60 -0.07 13.49
N GLU A 181 -22.31 0.64 14.58
CA GLU A 181 -21.07 0.48 15.33
C GLU A 181 -21.17 -0.76 16.22
N ALA A 182 -20.83 -1.92 15.66
CA ALA A 182 -20.95 -3.23 16.30
C ALA A 182 -19.95 -4.21 15.70
N GLU A 183 -19.62 -5.27 16.45
CA GLU A 183 -18.72 -6.34 16.02
C GLU A 183 -19.52 -7.53 15.51
N CYS A 184 -19.29 -7.98 14.27
CA CYS A 184 -19.89 -9.23 13.79
C CYS A 184 -19.13 -10.41 14.39
N THR A 185 -19.82 -11.26 15.14
CA THR A 185 -19.23 -12.39 15.87
C THR A 185 -19.50 -13.73 15.19
N ASP A 186 -20.56 -13.82 14.39
CA ASP A 186 -20.92 -15.05 13.70
C ASP A 186 -21.65 -14.78 12.38
N ILE A 187 -21.41 -15.63 11.38
CA ILE A 187 -22.09 -15.63 10.08
C ILE A 187 -22.74 -17.00 9.90
N ASP A 188 -24.04 -17.01 9.66
CA ASP A 188 -24.81 -18.20 9.31
C ASP A 188 -25.13 -18.18 7.80
N PRO A 189 -24.38 -18.95 6.97
CA PRO A 189 -24.55 -18.94 5.53
C PRO A 189 -25.86 -19.60 5.06
N GLU A 190 -26.42 -20.53 5.84
CA GLU A 190 -27.67 -21.23 5.49
C GLU A 190 -28.88 -20.36 5.76
N ARG A 191 -28.96 -19.78 6.97
CA ARG A 191 -30.05 -18.86 7.35
C ARG A 191 -29.87 -17.46 6.78
N LYS A 192 -28.70 -17.17 6.20
CA LYS A 192 -28.28 -15.86 5.68
C LYS A 192 -28.44 -14.74 6.72
N VAL A 193 -27.86 -14.97 7.90
CA VAL A 193 -27.92 -14.04 9.03
C VAL A 193 -26.51 -13.78 9.57
N VAL A 194 -26.24 -12.53 9.94
CA VAL A 194 -25.09 -12.18 10.76
C VAL A 194 -25.52 -11.89 12.18
N THR A 195 -24.74 -12.35 13.16
CA THR A 195 -24.92 -12.03 14.58
C THR A 195 -23.90 -10.96 14.97
N CYS A 196 -24.38 -9.85 15.50
CA CYS A 196 -23.59 -8.68 15.83
C CYS A 196 -23.69 -8.35 17.32
N ARG A 197 -22.54 -8.04 17.92
CA ARG A 197 -22.37 -7.70 19.33
C ARG A 197 -22.15 -6.21 19.50
N TYR A 198 -22.78 -5.63 20.51
CA TYR A 198 -22.60 -4.21 20.85
C TYR A 198 -21.16 -3.90 21.33
N PRO A 199 -20.69 -2.65 21.16
CA PRO A 199 -19.38 -2.22 21.67
C PRO A 199 -19.26 -2.44 23.18
N LYS A 200 -18.03 -2.68 23.67
CA LYS A 200 -17.75 -2.97 25.09
C LYS A 200 -18.39 -1.96 26.05
N ALA A 201 -18.36 -0.67 25.72
CA ALA A 201 -18.95 0.40 26.53
C ALA A 201 -20.47 0.25 26.78
N TYR A 202 -21.17 -0.58 25.99
CA TYR A 202 -22.60 -0.82 26.09
C TYR A 202 -22.95 -2.28 26.42
N ARG A 203 -21.97 -3.09 26.88
CA ARG A 203 -22.15 -4.54 27.15
C ARG A 203 -22.88 -4.87 28.45
N GLY A 204 -23.33 -3.88 29.22
CA GLY A 204 -23.87 -4.11 30.56
C GLY A 204 -22.74 -4.25 31.59
N ALA A 205 -23.08 -4.30 32.88
CA ALA A 205 -22.09 -4.57 33.93
C ALA A 205 -21.51 -5.99 33.81
N GLU A 206 -20.35 -6.26 34.44
CA GLU A 206 -19.78 -7.62 34.50
C GLU A 206 -20.82 -8.63 35.01
N GLY A 207 -21.06 -9.70 34.24
CA GLY A 207 -22.05 -10.73 34.55
C GLY A 207 -23.39 -10.58 33.82
N GLU A 208 -23.67 -9.46 33.16
CA GLU A 208 -24.84 -9.34 32.29
C GLU A 208 -24.66 -10.10 30.96
N LYS A 209 -25.76 -10.62 30.40
CA LYS A 209 -25.74 -11.25 29.08
C LYS A 209 -25.32 -10.22 28.03
N GLU A 210 -24.34 -10.60 27.21
CA GLU A 210 -23.90 -9.77 26.09
C GLU A 210 -25.09 -9.38 25.20
N ARG A 211 -25.25 -8.08 24.97
CA ARG A 211 -26.23 -7.56 24.03
C ARG A 211 -25.80 -7.92 22.61
N VAL A 212 -26.67 -8.64 21.92
CA VAL A 212 -26.49 -9.06 20.53
C VAL A 212 -27.76 -8.76 19.72
N PHE A 213 -27.61 -8.60 18.43
CA PHE A 213 -28.71 -8.50 17.46
C PHE A 213 -28.35 -9.25 16.19
N GLN A 214 -29.36 -9.58 15.40
CA GLN A 214 -29.21 -10.30 14.14
C GLN A 214 -29.62 -9.42 12.98
N LEU A 215 -28.91 -9.55 11.85
CA LEU A 215 -29.30 -8.93 10.59
C LEU A 215 -29.35 -10.02 9.52
N SER A 216 -30.49 -10.14 8.86
CA SER A 216 -30.62 -10.95 7.66
C SER A 216 -29.99 -10.24 6.45
N TYR A 217 -29.39 -11.01 5.55
CA TYR A 217 -28.82 -10.50 4.31
C TYR A 217 -29.28 -11.32 3.11
N ASP A 218 -29.33 -10.68 1.94
CA ASP A 218 -29.46 -11.38 0.67
C ASP A 218 -28.07 -11.52 0.02
N MET A 219 -27.20 -10.53 0.24
CA MET A 219 -25.77 -10.55 -0.11
C MET A 219 -24.91 -10.06 1.04
N LEU A 220 -23.78 -10.71 1.28
CA LEU A 220 -22.82 -10.38 2.34
C LEU A 220 -21.46 -10.04 1.75
N VAL A 221 -20.86 -8.94 2.22
CA VAL A 221 -19.49 -8.53 1.87
C VAL A 221 -18.62 -8.58 3.12
N VAL A 222 -17.70 -9.55 3.18
CA VAL A 222 -16.76 -9.76 4.29
C VAL A 222 -15.46 -9.01 4.01
N ALA A 223 -15.27 -7.86 4.65
CA ALA A 223 -14.10 -7.00 4.50
C ALA A 223 -13.49 -6.62 5.87
N VAL A 224 -13.45 -7.60 6.78
CA VAL A 224 -12.94 -7.45 8.16
C VAL A 224 -11.42 -7.38 8.26
N GLY A 225 -10.72 -7.67 7.16
CA GLY A 225 -9.26 -7.62 7.09
C GLY A 225 -8.58 -8.76 7.86
N SER A 226 -7.41 -8.47 8.41
CA SER A 226 -6.54 -9.40 9.13
C SER A 226 -6.25 -8.93 10.56
N VAL A 227 -5.83 -9.86 11.41
CA VAL A 227 -5.32 -9.57 12.76
C VAL A 227 -3.79 -9.72 12.80
N VAL A 228 -3.17 -9.23 13.87
CA VAL A 228 -1.72 -9.40 14.09
C VAL A 228 -1.40 -10.88 14.31
N ASN A 229 -0.28 -11.34 13.74
CA ASN A 229 0.23 -12.69 13.99
C ASN A 229 1.51 -12.63 14.82
N THR A 230 1.48 -13.25 16.00
CA THR A 230 2.66 -13.42 16.86
C THR A 230 3.45 -14.69 16.54
N PHE A 231 2.94 -15.52 15.63
CA PHE A 231 3.49 -16.84 15.27
C PHE A 231 3.62 -17.80 16.47
N GLY A 232 2.88 -17.55 17.55
CA GLY A 232 3.00 -18.31 18.80
C GLY A 232 4.30 -18.03 19.57
N VAL A 233 5.05 -16.99 19.21
CA VAL A 233 6.25 -16.57 19.94
C VAL A 233 5.84 -16.10 21.34
N PRO A 234 6.35 -16.72 22.42
CA PRO A 234 6.01 -16.34 23.79
C PRO A 234 6.40 -14.90 24.11
N GLY A 235 5.53 -14.20 24.86
CA GLY A 235 5.80 -12.86 25.37
C GLY A 235 5.50 -11.71 24.40
N VAL A 236 5.16 -11.99 23.13
CA VAL A 236 4.86 -10.92 22.16
C VAL A 236 3.60 -10.14 22.54
N GLN A 237 2.54 -10.81 23.00
CA GLN A 237 1.29 -10.13 23.37
C GLN A 237 1.44 -9.30 24.65
N GLU A 238 2.30 -9.77 25.56
CA GLU A 238 2.50 -9.20 26.88
C GLU A 238 3.49 -8.03 26.87
N ASN A 239 4.55 -8.13 26.06
CA ASN A 239 5.71 -7.23 26.17
C ASN A 239 5.96 -6.36 24.92
N ALA A 240 5.25 -6.57 23.80
CA ALA A 240 5.44 -5.80 22.57
C ALA A 240 4.26 -4.88 22.26
N PHE A 241 4.57 -3.71 21.70
CA PHE A 241 3.60 -2.84 21.06
C PHE A 241 3.31 -3.33 19.64
N PHE A 242 2.09 -3.15 19.16
CA PHE A 242 1.72 -3.41 17.77
C PHE A 242 1.57 -2.10 17.00
N LEU A 243 1.52 -2.16 15.67
CA LEU A 243 1.21 -1.00 14.82
C LEU A 243 0.20 -1.41 13.73
N LYS A 244 -1.10 -1.29 14.04
CA LYS A 244 -2.20 -1.73 13.15
C LYS A 244 -3.42 -0.79 13.19
N THR A 245 -3.63 -0.08 14.30
CA THR A 245 -4.73 0.86 14.50
C THR A 245 -4.21 2.26 14.88
N ALA A 246 -5.07 3.27 14.85
CA ALA A 246 -4.70 4.63 15.27
C ALA A 246 -4.35 4.69 16.76
N GLU A 247 -5.03 3.88 17.58
CA GLU A 247 -4.79 3.77 19.01
C GLU A 247 -3.41 3.17 19.30
N HIS A 248 -2.98 2.18 18.50
CA HIS A 248 -1.63 1.65 18.57
C HIS A 248 -0.56 2.74 18.33
N ALA A 249 -0.73 3.54 17.27
CA ALA A 249 0.19 4.63 16.96
C ALA A 249 0.26 5.70 18.07
N ARG A 250 -0.90 6.09 18.62
CA ARG A 250 -0.97 7.02 19.76
C ARG A 250 -0.27 6.47 21.01
N THR A 251 -0.56 5.22 21.36
CA THR A 251 0.01 4.57 22.55
C THR A 251 1.52 4.41 22.42
N LEU A 252 2.01 4.07 21.23
CA LEU A 252 3.45 3.99 20.95
C LEU A 252 4.13 5.36 21.08
N ARG A 253 3.52 6.43 20.55
CA ARG A 253 4.05 7.80 20.69
C ARG A 253 4.17 8.21 22.15
N GLN A 254 3.12 7.99 22.94
CA GLN A 254 3.13 8.25 24.38
C GLN A 254 4.24 7.47 25.08
N ARG A 255 4.39 6.17 24.76
CA ARG A 255 5.46 5.34 25.33
C ARG A 255 6.87 5.88 25.02
N VAL A 256 7.10 6.35 23.79
CA VAL A 256 8.39 6.94 23.40
C VAL A 256 8.66 8.23 24.19
N ASN A 257 7.68 9.12 24.30
CA ASN A 257 7.81 10.35 25.08
C ASN A 257 8.08 10.07 26.57
N GLU A 258 7.30 9.17 27.17
CA GLU A 258 7.48 8.71 28.56
C GLU A 258 8.90 8.17 28.81
N ALA A 259 9.47 7.43 27.85
CA ALA A 259 10.83 6.90 27.99
C ALA A 259 11.87 8.02 28.09
N PHE A 260 11.71 9.11 27.33
CA PHE A 260 12.59 10.28 27.41
C PHE A 260 12.41 11.06 28.71
N GLU A 261 11.17 11.26 29.14
CA GLU A 261 10.89 11.93 30.42
C GLU A 261 11.50 11.15 31.60
N LEU A 262 11.29 9.83 31.67
CA LEU A 262 11.88 8.96 32.69
C LEU A 262 13.42 8.94 32.64
N ALA A 263 14.00 8.90 31.44
CA ALA A 263 15.44 8.96 31.26
C ALA A 263 16.05 10.29 31.72
N SER A 264 15.26 11.37 31.76
CA SER A 264 15.71 12.70 32.18
C SER A 264 15.65 12.94 33.70
N LEU A 265 14.96 12.06 34.45
CA LEU A 265 14.73 12.25 35.88
C LEU A 265 16.04 12.23 36.71
N PRO A 266 16.14 13.05 37.77
CA PRO A 266 17.22 12.94 38.74
C PRO A 266 17.22 11.55 39.40
N GLY A 267 18.34 10.83 39.30
CA GLY A 267 18.50 9.49 39.88
C GLY A 267 18.54 8.36 38.85
N THR A 268 18.12 8.59 37.60
CA THR A 268 18.20 7.57 36.55
C THR A 268 19.66 7.33 36.14
N THR A 269 20.16 6.10 36.35
CA THR A 269 21.54 5.71 36.07
C THR A 269 21.81 5.63 34.56
N ALA A 270 23.08 5.68 34.15
CA ALA A 270 23.44 5.58 32.72
C ALA A 270 22.98 4.26 32.07
N ALA A 271 22.99 3.16 32.82
CA ALA A 271 22.50 1.87 32.34
C ALA A 271 20.98 1.90 32.11
N GLU A 272 20.23 2.48 33.05
CA GLU A 272 18.78 2.63 32.92
C GLU A 272 18.40 3.54 31.76
N ARG A 273 19.11 4.66 31.55
CA ARG A 273 18.88 5.55 30.39
C ARG A 273 19.06 4.81 29.08
N LYS A 274 20.16 4.06 28.94
CA LYS A 274 20.43 3.24 27.75
C LYS A 274 19.36 2.19 27.50
N LYS A 275 18.86 1.57 28.56
CA LYS A 275 17.77 0.59 28.48
C LYS A 275 16.47 1.27 28.05
N LEU A 276 16.05 2.35 28.72
CA LEU A 276 14.81 3.09 28.43
C LEU A 276 14.76 3.58 26.98
N LEU A 277 15.88 4.07 26.46
CA LEU A 277 15.99 4.66 25.11
C LEU A 277 16.46 3.64 24.04
N SER A 278 16.36 2.35 24.33
CA SER A 278 16.58 1.28 23.36
C SER A 278 15.25 0.85 22.73
N PHE A 279 15.06 1.15 21.44
CA PHE A 279 13.86 0.82 20.68
C PHE A 279 14.14 -0.34 19.73
N VAL A 280 13.38 -1.43 19.83
CA VAL A 280 13.51 -2.60 18.95
C VAL A 280 12.27 -2.74 18.08
N VAL A 281 12.43 -2.68 16.77
CA VAL A 281 11.37 -2.93 15.78
C VAL A 281 11.56 -4.31 15.17
N VAL A 282 10.58 -5.20 15.36
CA VAL A 282 10.58 -6.54 14.79
C VAL A 282 9.79 -6.53 13.48
N GLY A 283 10.47 -6.87 12.38
CA GLY A 283 9.95 -6.91 11.01
C GLY A 283 10.62 -5.88 10.09
N GLY A 284 11.29 -6.37 9.05
CA GLY A 284 11.94 -5.59 7.99
C GLY A 284 11.07 -5.35 6.76
N GLY A 285 9.75 -5.55 6.87
CA GLY A 285 8.80 -5.13 5.85
C GLY A 285 8.59 -3.61 5.84
N PRO A 286 7.75 -3.07 4.91
CA PRO A 286 7.57 -1.63 4.74
C PRO A 286 7.17 -0.94 6.04
N THR A 287 6.20 -1.51 6.77
CA THR A 287 5.73 -0.94 8.05
C THR A 287 6.83 -0.82 9.10
N GLY A 288 7.68 -1.84 9.27
CA GLY A 288 8.74 -1.81 10.27
C GLY A 288 9.90 -0.90 9.87
N VAL A 289 10.24 -0.87 8.58
CA VAL A 289 11.22 0.06 8.02
C VAL A 289 10.76 1.51 8.18
N GLU A 290 9.54 1.83 7.76
CA GLU A 290 8.99 3.19 7.88
C GLU A 290 8.89 3.61 9.35
N LEU A 291 8.50 2.70 10.26
CA LEU A 291 8.44 3.00 11.69
C LEU A 291 9.83 3.27 12.26
N ALA A 292 10.83 2.42 11.99
CA ALA A 292 12.19 2.62 12.50
C ALA A 292 12.81 3.92 11.97
N ALA A 293 12.53 4.26 10.70
CA ALA A 293 12.91 5.52 10.09
C ALA A 293 12.22 6.74 10.74
N GLU A 294 10.92 6.67 10.97
CA GLU A 294 10.14 7.73 11.62
C GLU A 294 10.53 7.92 13.09
N LEU A 295 10.84 6.85 13.82
CA LEU A 295 11.40 6.92 15.17
C LEU A 295 12.79 7.56 15.18
N HIS A 296 13.65 7.19 14.23
CA HIS A 296 14.96 7.82 14.08
C HIS A 296 14.81 9.33 13.89
N ASP A 297 13.97 9.75 12.94
CA ASP A 297 13.79 11.17 12.64
C ASP A 297 13.13 11.94 13.81
N LEU A 298 12.18 11.34 14.53
CA LEU A 298 11.63 11.93 15.76
C LEU A 298 12.72 12.16 16.80
N VAL A 299 13.58 11.17 17.03
CA VAL A 299 14.63 11.28 18.04
C VAL A 299 15.69 12.29 17.61
N SER A 300 16.24 12.13 16.40
CA SER A 300 17.35 12.95 15.90
C SER A 300 16.96 14.40 15.70
N ASP A 301 15.78 14.65 15.14
CA ASP A 301 15.40 15.99 14.72
C ASP A 301 14.70 16.76 15.83
N ASP A 302 13.93 16.09 16.69
CA ASP A 302 13.06 16.75 17.67
C ASP A 302 13.48 16.46 19.11
N MET A 303 13.49 15.18 19.53
CA MET A 303 13.70 14.83 20.95
C MET A 303 15.06 15.31 21.48
N LEU A 304 16.14 15.16 20.71
CA LEU A 304 17.48 15.57 21.15
C LEU A 304 17.64 17.09 21.30
N ARG A 305 16.73 17.91 20.73
CA ARG A 305 16.71 19.36 20.98
C ARG A 305 16.22 19.69 22.38
N TYR A 306 15.25 18.92 22.88
CA TYR A 306 14.67 19.10 24.22
C TYR A 306 15.44 18.32 25.30
N PHE A 307 16.05 17.18 24.94
CA PHE A 307 16.80 16.31 25.84
C PHE A 307 18.28 16.16 25.44
N PRO A 308 19.07 17.24 25.32
CA PRO A 308 20.44 17.17 24.78
C PRO A 308 21.40 16.29 25.60
N LYS A 309 21.13 16.11 26.90
CA LYS A 309 21.93 15.25 27.80
C LYS A 309 21.81 13.75 27.46
N LEU A 310 20.78 13.35 26.72
CA LEU A 310 20.49 11.96 26.36
C LEU A 310 21.02 11.57 24.97
N SER A 311 21.77 12.45 24.31
CA SER A 311 22.27 12.29 22.94
C SER A 311 23.08 11.02 22.67
N ASN A 312 23.74 10.45 23.69
CA ASN A 312 24.54 9.23 23.59
C ASN A 312 23.88 8.00 24.22
N ASP A 313 22.64 8.11 24.69
CA ASP A 313 21.97 7.06 25.47
C ASP A 313 20.90 6.30 24.66
N TRP A 314 20.62 6.65 23.40
CA TRP A 314 19.56 6.04 22.61
C TRP A 314 20.07 5.08 21.53
N ALA A 315 19.24 4.10 21.15
CA ALA A 315 19.52 3.19 20.05
C ALA A 315 18.22 2.71 19.40
N ILE A 316 18.23 2.53 18.08
CA ILE A 316 17.14 1.88 17.34
C ILE A 316 17.69 0.65 16.66
N ARG A 317 17.04 -0.49 16.87
CA ARG A 317 17.41 -1.77 16.24
C ARG A 317 16.24 -2.33 15.46
N LEU A 318 16.49 -2.81 14.26
CA LEU A 318 15.52 -3.52 13.44
C LEU A 318 15.91 -5.00 13.35
N VAL A 319 14.98 -5.88 13.70
CA VAL A 319 15.16 -7.33 13.73
C VAL A 319 14.35 -7.97 12.60
N ASP A 320 14.98 -8.74 11.72
CA ASP A 320 14.29 -9.47 10.65
C ASP A 320 14.92 -10.83 10.32
N THR A 321 14.09 -11.72 9.76
CA THR A 321 14.48 -13.07 9.33
C THR A 321 15.29 -13.11 8.05
N HIS A 322 15.15 -12.11 7.17
CA HIS A 322 15.84 -12.04 5.89
C HIS A 322 17.23 -11.39 6.06
N ASP A 323 18.06 -11.52 5.04
CA ASP A 323 19.41 -10.93 4.97
C ASP A 323 19.40 -9.43 4.60
N HIS A 324 18.23 -8.87 4.30
CA HIS A 324 18.00 -7.47 3.96
C HIS A 324 16.59 -7.03 4.36
N ILE A 325 16.41 -5.72 4.53
CA ILE A 325 15.09 -5.09 4.71
C ILE A 325 14.40 -4.86 3.36
N LEU A 326 13.08 -4.69 3.38
CA LEU A 326 12.24 -4.48 2.20
C LEU A 326 12.36 -5.62 1.18
N SER A 327 12.27 -6.88 1.64
CA SER A 327 12.48 -8.07 0.80
C SER A 327 11.46 -8.28 -0.34
N MET A 328 10.38 -7.50 -0.36
CA MET A 328 9.42 -7.43 -1.45
C MET A 328 9.82 -6.48 -2.58
N PHE A 329 10.87 -5.67 -2.39
CA PHE A 329 11.40 -4.75 -3.40
C PHE A 329 12.57 -5.40 -4.14
N ASP A 330 12.92 -4.83 -5.30
CA ASP A 330 14.15 -5.18 -6.02
C ASP A 330 15.39 -5.10 -5.11
N ARG A 331 16.34 -6.03 -5.33
CA ARG A 331 17.55 -6.18 -4.50
C ARG A 331 18.38 -4.89 -4.43
N GLN A 332 18.42 -4.08 -5.49
CA GLN A 332 19.14 -2.81 -5.50
C GLN A 332 18.50 -1.76 -4.58
N ILE A 333 17.16 -1.76 -4.50
CA ILE A 333 16.40 -0.89 -3.59
C ILE A 333 16.65 -1.31 -2.15
N ALA A 334 16.50 -2.60 -1.86
CA ALA A 334 16.74 -3.16 -0.54
C ALA A 334 18.17 -2.87 -0.03
N THR A 335 19.17 -3.01 -0.91
CA THR A 335 20.58 -2.71 -0.59
C THR A 335 20.77 -1.23 -0.24
N TYR A 336 20.16 -0.33 -1.01
CA TYR A 336 20.22 1.10 -0.73
C TYR A 336 19.56 1.47 0.61
N ALA A 337 18.38 0.92 0.90
CA ALA A 337 17.68 1.12 2.16
C ALA A 337 18.53 0.63 3.34
N THR A 338 19.12 -0.57 3.22
CA THR A 338 20.03 -1.17 4.22
C THR A 338 21.24 -0.26 4.50
N GLN A 339 21.87 0.28 3.45
CA GLN A 339 22.99 1.22 3.59
C GLN A 339 22.55 2.54 4.24
N GLN A 340 21.37 3.05 3.90
CA GLN A 340 20.83 4.26 4.50
C GLN A 340 20.57 4.09 6.01
N PHE A 341 20.03 2.95 6.43
CA PHE A 341 19.79 2.63 7.83
C PHE A 341 21.10 2.60 8.64
N ARG A 342 22.12 1.92 8.10
CA ARG A 342 23.47 1.89 8.72
C ARG A 342 24.07 3.29 8.85
N ARG A 343 23.91 4.14 7.84
CA ARG A 343 24.39 5.55 7.89
C ARG A 343 23.65 6.39 8.94
N ASN A 344 22.38 6.08 9.19
CA ASN A 344 21.57 6.74 10.21
C ASN A 344 21.79 6.14 11.62
N GLY A 345 22.72 5.19 11.79
CA GLY A 345 22.98 4.56 13.09
C GLY A 345 21.84 3.65 13.57
N ILE A 346 20.99 3.17 12.66
CA ILE A 346 19.98 2.15 12.97
C ILE A 346 20.64 0.78 12.84
N ASP A 347 20.72 0.04 13.95
CA ASP A 347 21.31 -1.29 13.97
C ASP A 347 20.39 -2.30 13.27
N LEU A 348 20.95 -3.13 12.40
CA LEU A 348 20.19 -4.16 11.68
C LEU A 348 20.59 -5.55 12.19
N VAL A 349 19.68 -6.22 12.89
CA VAL A 349 19.82 -7.61 13.35
C VAL A 349 19.07 -8.51 12.36
N LEU A 350 19.77 -8.87 11.30
CA LEU A 350 19.24 -9.62 10.15
C LEU A 350 19.58 -11.11 10.26
N ASN A 351 19.03 -11.92 9.36
CA ASN A 351 19.24 -13.38 9.33
C ASN A 351 18.94 -14.03 10.69
N CYS A 352 17.87 -13.60 11.36
CA CYS A 352 17.56 -14.11 12.69
C CYS A 352 16.07 -14.38 12.90
N ARG A 353 15.75 -15.35 13.75
CA ARG A 353 14.36 -15.64 14.16
C ARG A 353 14.15 -15.24 15.61
N VAL A 354 13.09 -14.49 15.89
CA VAL A 354 12.70 -14.22 17.28
C VAL A 354 12.14 -15.50 17.91
N LYS A 355 12.67 -15.88 19.07
CA LYS A 355 12.27 -17.07 19.84
C LYS A 355 11.35 -16.74 21.00
N ALA A 356 11.56 -15.59 21.64
CA ALA A 356 10.74 -15.07 22.72
C ALA A 356 10.92 -13.55 22.84
N VAL A 357 9.93 -12.87 23.41
CA VAL A 357 10.04 -11.48 23.86
C VAL A 357 9.89 -11.47 25.38
N GLU A 358 11.01 -11.36 26.09
CA GLU A 358 11.04 -11.21 27.53
C GLU A 358 10.75 -9.75 27.94
N PRO A 359 10.47 -9.44 29.21
CA PRO A 359 10.15 -8.07 29.65
C PRO A 359 11.22 -7.02 29.33
N ASP A 360 12.47 -7.42 29.10
CA ASP A 360 13.57 -6.50 28.82
C ASP A 360 14.49 -6.87 27.66
N ALA A 361 14.21 -7.98 26.96
CA ALA A 361 15.01 -8.40 25.81
C ALA A 361 14.20 -9.17 24.78
N VAL A 362 14.55 -8.99 23.51
CA VAL A 362 14.12 -9.87 22.42
C VAL A 362 15.16 -10.98 22.30
N VAL A 363 14.73 -12.23 22.44
CA VAL A 363 15.59 -13.40 22.28
C VAL A 363 15.59 -13.81 20.81
N VAL A 364 16.75 -13.72 20.15
CA VAL A 364 16.91 -13.97 18.72
C VAL A 364 17.86 -15.14 18.45
N GLN A 365 17.50 -16.02 17.53
CA GLN A 365 18.37 -17.06 17.00
C GLN A 365 18.93 -16.59 15.66
N LEU A 366 20.23 -16.33 15.58
CA LEU A 366 20.91 -16.06 14.31
C LEU A 366 21.03 -17.35 13.50
N ASN A 367 20.87 -17.25 12.18
CA ASN A 367 21.07 -18.39 11.28
C ASN A 367 22.51 -18.90 11.40
N GLY A 368 22.67 -20.19 11.66
CA GLY A 368 23.99 -20.83 11.84
C GLY A 368 24.62 -20.65 13.21
N ALA A 369 24.00 -19.90 14.14
CA ALA A 369 24.40 -19.89 15.53
C ALA A 369 23.68 -20.98 16.32
N ASP A 370 24.37 -21.63 17.26
CA ASP A 370 23.76 -22.63 18.15
C ASP A 370 23.01 -21.98 19.32
N VAL A 371 23.54 -20.86 19.83
CA VAL A 371 23.03 -20.20 21.04
C VAL A 371 22.21 -18.95 20.70
N PRO A 372 20.99 -18.78 21.26
CA PRO A 372 20.23 -17.55 21.12
C PRO A 372 20.97 -16.34 21.70
N SER A 373 20.91 -15.21 21.00
CA SER A 373 21.38 -13.91 21.46
C SER A 373 20.25 -13.10 22.07
N ARG A 374 20.58 -12.15 22.96
CA ARG A 374 19.62 -11.24 23.60
C ARG A 374 19.81 -9.83 23.07
N VAL A 375 18.72 -9.19 22.65
CA VAL A 375 18.70 -7.78 22.23
C VAL A 375 17.89 -6.99 23.26
N GLU A 376 18.57 -6.25 24.13
CA GLU A 376 17.93 -5.47 25.19
C GLU A 376 17.11 -4.29 24.63
N TYR A 377 15.97 -4.03 25.26
CA TYR A 377 15.07 -2.95 24.87
C TYR A 377 14.38 -2.28 26.06
N GLY A 378 13.97 -1.02 25.85
CA GLY A 378 13.01 -0.31 26.69
C GLY A 378 11.62 -0.25 26.05
N THR A 379 11.55 -0.30 24.71
CA THR A 379 10.32 -0.49 23.94
C THR A 379 10.53 -1.47 22.78
N CYS A 380 9.71 -2.53 22.71
CA CYS A 380 9.68 -3.50 21.62
C CYS A 380 8.41 -3.27 20.78
N ILE A 381 8.54 -3.19 19.46
CA ILE A 381 7.43 -3.00 18.53
C ILE A 381 7.39 -4.15 17.52
N TRP A 382 6.28 -4.88 17.49
CA TRP A 382 6.03 -5.99 16.60
C TRP A 382 5.23 -5.54 15.37
N THR A 383 5.88 -5.54 14.19
CA THR A 383 5.31 -5.05 12.93
C THR A 383 5.21 -6.13 11.85
N THR A 384 5.57 -7.37 12.17
CA THR A 384 5.57 -8.50 11.23
C THR A 384 4.39 -9.44 11.46
N GLY A 385 3.94 -10.07 10.38
CA GLY A 385 2.94 -11.13 10.43
C GLY A 385 1.50 -10.64 10.51
N ILE A 386 0.68 -11.21 9.63
CA ILE A 386 -0.77 -11.12 9.70
C ILE A 386 -1.36 -12.53 9.82
N ALA A 387 -2.51 -12.63 10.47
CA ALA A 387 -3.26 -13.85 10.65
C ALA A 387 -4.71 -13.66 10.21
N MET A 388 -5.36 -14.78 9.91
CA MET A 388 -6.77 -14.84 9.56
C MET A 388 -7.62 -14.26 10.70
N HIS A 389 -8.61 -13.45 10.35
CA HIS A 389 -9.55 -12.94 11.34
C HIS A 389 -10.40 -14.08 11.94
N PRO A 390 -10.66 -14.14 13.27
CA PRO A 390 -11.44 -15.22 13.89
C PRO A 390 -12.83 -15.45 13.27
N LEU A 391 -13.52 -14.36 12.91
CA LEU A 391 -14.80 -14.44 12.16
C LEU A 391 -14.67 -15.21 10.84
N VAL A 392 -13.56 -14.99 10.11
CA VAL A 392 -13.28 -15.68 8.85
C VAL A 392 -12.98 -17.16 9.10
N GLN A 393 -12.23 -17.47 10.16
CA GLN A 393 -11.96 -18.84 10.58
C GLN A 393 -13.26 -19.60 10.92
N SER A 394 -14.19 -18.95 11.63
CA SER A 394 -15.53 -19.49 11.91
C SER A 394 -16.34 -19.71 10.63
N LEU A 395 -16.27 -18.80 9.65
CA LEU A 395 -16.97 -18.97 8.39
C LEU A 395 -16.44 -20.15 7.57
N ILE A 396 -15.12 -20.37 7.54
CA ILE A 396 -14.50 -21.49 6.81
C ILE A 396 -14.94 -22.84 7.39
N SER A 397 -15.15 -22.97 8.69
CA SER A 397 -15.63 -24.23 9.27
C SER A 397 -17.06 -24.58 8.83
N LYS A 398 -17.85 -23.57 8.42
CA LYS A 398 -19.21 -23.71 7.89
C LYS A 398 -19.26 -23.80 6.36
N LEU A 399 -18.18 -23.42 5.67
CA LEU A 399 -18.04 -23.48 4.21
C LEU A 399 -16.73 -24.22 3.85
N PRO A 400 -16.70 -25.56 3.91
CA PRO A 400 -15.47 -26.33 3.68
C PRO A 400 -14.82 -26.08 2.32
N GLU A 401 -15.59 -25.75 1.28
CA GLU A 401 -15.09 -25.41 -0.06
C GLU A 401 -14.28 -24.11 -0.08
N ALA A 402 -14.43 -23.25 0.93
CA ALA A 402 -13.66 -22.03 1.09
C ALA A 402 -12.26 -22.25 1.74
N ARG A 403 -11.93 -23.48 2.15
CA ARG A 403 -10.79 -23.83 3.04
C ARG A 403 -9.41 -23.95 2.36
N GLU A 404 -9.21 -23.53 1.11
CA GLU A 404 -7.93 -23.77 0.42
C GLU A 404 -6.72 -23.06 1.07
N HIS A 405 -6.90 -21.86 1.63
CA HIS A 405 -5.79 -21.05 2.13
C HIS A 405 -5.89 -20.80 3.64
N TRP A 406 -4.79 -21.01 4.37
CA TRP A 406 -4.76 -20.90 5.82
C TRP A 406 -4.90 -19.46 6.36
N LYS A 407 -4.82 -18.43 5.49
CA LYS A 407 -4.90 -17.00 5.90
C LYS A 407 -6.24 -16.33 5.60
N SER A 408 -7.08 -16.88 4.72
CA SER A 408 -8.17 -16.11 4.08
C SER A 408 -9.20 -17.01 3.40
N LEU A 409 -10.37 -16.45 3.04
CA LEU A 409 -11.43 -17.14 2.30
C LEU A 409 -11.02 -17.33 0.84
N ARG A 410 -11.12 -18.55 0.32
CA ARG A 410 -11.03 -18.79 -1.13
C ARG A 410 -12.23 -18.16 -1.84
N CYS A 411 -11.94 -17.30 -2.80
CA CYS A 411 -12.91 -16.64 -3.66
C CYS A 411 -12.67 -16.99 -5.13
N ASN A 412 -13.75 -17.05 -5.90
CA ASN A 412 -13.67 -17.20 -7.34
C ASN A 412 -13.21 -15.88 -8.00
N PRO A 413 -13.00 -15.83 -9.33
CA PRO A 413 -12.59 -14.62 -10.03
C PRO A 413 -13.57 -13.44 -9.94
N THR A 414 -14.82 -13.64 -9.51
CA THR A 414 -15.80 -12.55 -9.27
C THR A 414 -15.88 -12.13 -7.80
N LEU A 415 -14.92 -12.59 -6.98
CA LEU A 415 -14.79 -12.34 -5.54
C LEU A 415 -15.86 -13.01 -4.66
N ALA A 416 -16.67 -13.90 -5.22
CA ALA A 416 -17.63 -14.69 -4.46
C ALA A 416 -16.91 -15.83 -3.74
N VAL A 417 -17.26 -16.05 -2.47
CA VAL A 417 -16.69 -17.10 -1.62
C VAL A 417 -17.19 -18.46 -2.09
N HIS A 418 -16.28 -19.43 -2.24
CA HIS A 418 -16.66 -20.80 -2.62
C HIS A 418 -17.58 -21.43 -1.56
N GLY A 419 -18.54 -22.26 -2.01
CA GLY A 419 -19.55 -22.88 -1.14
C GLY A 419 -20.70 -21.95 -0.72
N SER A 420 -20.61 -20.63 -0.95
CA SER A 420 -21.63 -19.68 -0.49
C SER A 420 -22.89 -19.56 -1.35
N GLY A 421 -22.99 -20.33 -2.45
CA GLY A 421 -24.06 -20.19 -3.44
C GLY A 421 -24.09 -18.82 -4.14
N GLY A 422 -22.96 -18.09 -4.15
CA GLY A 422 -22.86 -16.75 -4.77
C GLY A 422 -23.47 -15.63 -3.93
N THR A 423 -23.71 -15.86 -2.64
CA THR A 423 -24.34 -14.87 -1.73
C THR A 423 -23.35 -14.16 -0.81
N ILE A 424 -22.12 -14.70 -0.67
CA ILE A 424 -21.08 -14.12 0.18
C ILE A 424 -19.87 -13.76 -0.69
N TYR A 425 -19.34 -12.56 -0.49
CA TYR A 425 -18.16 -12.01 -1.14
C TYR A 425 -17.13 -11.65 -0.07
N ALA A 426 -15.84 -11.73 -0.38
CA ALA A 426 -14.78 -11.30 0.54
C ALA A 426 -13.77 -10.38 -0.14
N LEU A 427 -13.25 -9.42 0.62
CA LEU A 427 -12.34 -8.37 0.13
C LEU A 427 -11.13 -8.17 1.05
N GLY A 428 -10.05 -7.65 0.47
CA GLY A 428 -8.80 -7.34 1.15
C GLY A 428 -8.16 -8.57 1.80
N ASP A 429 -7.50 -8.37 2.93
CA ASP A 429 -6.78 -9.44 3.63
C ASP A 429 -7.67 -10.62 4.08
N ALA A 430 -9.01 -10.48 4.05
CA ALA A 430 -9.94 -11.57 4.36
C ALA A 430 -10.12 -12.55 3.18
N ALA A 431 -9.61 -12.24 2.00
CA ALA A 431 -9.84 -12.98 0.76
C ALA A 431 -8.55 -13.41 0.05
N THR A 432 -8.57 -14.60 -0.53
CA THR A 432 -7.66 -14.99 -1.61
C THR A 432 -8.48 -15.26 -2.86
N VAL A 433 -8.11 -14.61 -3.96
CA VAL A 433 -8.83 -14.73 -5.24
C VAL A 433 -8.13 -15.77 -6.10
N GLU A 434 -8.91 -16.71 -6.62
CA GLU A 434 -8.45 -17.66 -7.64
C GLU A 434 -8.06 -16.90 -8.90
N GLN A 435 -6.83 -17.13 -9.35
CA GLN A 435 -6.34 -16.60 -10.62
C GLN A 435 -6.60 -17.64 -11.70
N ALA A 436 -7.10 -17.19 -12.85
CA ALA A 436 -7.42 -18.07 -13.98
C ALA A 436 -6.15 -18.78 -14.45
N ARG A 437 -6.20 -20.11 -14.56
CA ARG A 437 -5.09 -20.97 -14.95
C ARG A 437 -4.97 -21.06 -16.46
N VAL A 438 -3.83 -20.69 -17.02
CA VAL A 438 -3.63 -20.67 -18.48
C VAL A 438 -3.54 -22.08 -19.07
N LEU A 439 -3.07 -23.07 -18.30
CA LEU A 439 -2.92 -24.45 -18.74
C LEU A 439 -4.21 -25.06 -19.27
N GLN A 440 -5.37 -24.68 -18.70
CA GLN A 440 -6.67 -25.17 -19.13
C GLN A 440 -7.00 -24.77 -20.58
N HIS A 441 -6.37 -23.71 -21.09
CA HIS A 441 -6.55 -23.18 -22.44
C HIS A 441 -5.34 -23.45 -23.34
N ALA A 442 -4.44 -24.37 -22.95
CA ALA A 442 -3.23 -24.65 -23.70
C ALA A 442 -3.50 -25.05 -25.15
N GLU A 443 -4.49 -25.92 -25.39
CA GLU A 443 -4.84 -26.37 -26.75
C GLU A 443 -5.40 -25.23 -27.62
N GLU A 444 -6.26 -24.39 -27.06
CA GLU A 444 -6.86 -23.24 -27.76
C GLU A 444 -5.77 -22.21 -28.12
N LEU A 445 -4.88 -21.92 -27.18
CA LEU A 445 -3.76 -21.01 -27.37
C LEU A 445 -2.74 -21.56 -28.37
N PHE A 446 -2.47 -22.86 -28.34
CA PHE A 446 -1.56 -23.52 -29.27
C PHE A 446 -2.10 -23.44 -30.70
N LYS A 447 -3.36 -23.84 -30.91
CA LYS A 447 -4.04 -23.74 -32.22
C LYS A 447 -4.12 -22.31 -32.74
N ALA A 448 -4.31 -21.34 -31.86
CA ALA A 448 -4.33 -19.92 -32.24
C ALA A 448 -2.94 -19.35 -32.57
N GLY A 449 -1.87 -20.02 -32.14
CA GLY A 449 -0.49 -19.63 -32.33
C GLY A 449 0.19 -20.21 -33.55
N ASP A 450 -0.09 -21.48 -33.82
CA ASP A 450 0.43 -22.28 -34.93
C ASP A 450 -0.12 -21.73 -36.26
N SER A 451 0.50 -20.66 -36.73
CA SER A 451 -0.02 -19.84 -37.83
C SER A 451 0.28 -20.48 -39.18
N ASN A 452 1.31 -21.32 -39.23
CA ASN A 452 1.70 -22.10 -40.40
C ASN A 452 1.11 -23.53 -40.38
N SER A 453 0.39 -23.92 -39.33
CA SER A 453 -0.28 -25.22 -39.17
C SER A 453 0.68 -26.41 -39.29
N ASP A 454 1.90 -26.24 -38.82
CA ASP A 454 2.94 -27.28 -38.86
C ASP A 454 2.93 -28.21 -37.63
N GLY A 455 2.03 -27.95 -36.67
CA GLY A 455 1.89 -28.72 -35.43
C GLY A 455 2.95 -28.38 -34.39
N LEU A 456 3.70 -27.29 -34.59
CA LEU A 456 4.74 -26.79 -33.71
C LEU A 456 4.54 -25.28 -33.47
N LEU A 457 5.16 -24.75 -32.42
CA LEU A 457 5.24 -23.30 -32.20
C LEU A 457 6.69 -22.85 -32.23
N SER A 458 7.00 -21.94 -33.15
CA SER A 458 8.26 -21.20 -33.14
C SER A 458 8.32 -20.20 -31.98
N CYS A 459 9.53 -19.77 -31.59
CA CYS A 459 9.71 -18.74 -30.56
C CYS A 459 8.89 -17.46 -30.84
N VAL A 460 8.79 -17.05 -32.12
CA VAL A 460 8.01 -15.88 -32.55
C VAL A 460 6.51 -16.09 -32.32
N GLU A 461 5.99 -17.28 -32.66
CA GLU A 461 4.58 -17.62 -32.46
C GLU A 461 4.24 -17.75 -30.99
N VAL A 462 5.10 -18.41 -30.19
CA VAL A 462 4.96 -18.47 -28.72
C VAL A 462 4.87 -17.06 -28.16
N MET A 463 5.78 -16.16 -28.53
CA MET A 463 5.78 -14.78 -28.05
C MET A 463 4.52 -14.01 -28.46
N ALA A 464 4.01 -14.22 -29.68
CA ALA A 464 2.77 -13.61 -30.15
C ALA A 464 1.54 -14.11 -29.37
N VAL A 465 1.45 -15.43 -29.15
CA VAL A 465 0.40 -16.07 -28.35
C VAL A 465 0.44 -15.56 -26.92
N LEU A 466 1.60 -15.61 -26.28
CA LEU A 466 1.75 -15.18 -24.89
C LEU A 466 1.44 -13.69 -24.72
N LYS A 467 1.86 -12.83 -25.65
CA LYS A 467 1.51 -11.39 -25.63
C LYS A 467 0.02 -11.14 -25.77
N LYS A 468 -0.70 -11.95 -26.54
CA LYS A 468 -2.16 -11.89 -26.66
C LYS A 468 -2.84 -12.44 -25.40
N ALA A 469 -2.37 -13.58 -24.92
CA ALA A 469 -2.87 -14.28 -23.73
C ALA A 469 -2.63 -13.48 -22.44
N GLN A 470 -1.56 -12.68 -22.37
CA GLN A 470 -1.26 -11.78 -21.25
C GLN A 470 -2.41 -10.83 -20.90
N LYS A 471 -3.26 -10.47 -21.87
CA LYS A 471 -4.45 -9.64 -21.62
C LYS A 471 -5.49 -10.33 -20.73
N THR A 472 -5.56 -11.65 -20.82
CA THR A 472 -6.51 -12.50 -20.09
C THR A 472 -5.85 -13.18 -18.89
N TYR A 473 -4.55 -13.49 -19.00
CA TYR A 473 -3.73 -14.19 -18.02
C TYR A 473 -2.50 -13.32 -17.69
N PRO A 474 -2.65 -12.33 -16.79
CA PRO A 474 -1.57 -11.38 -16.47
C PRO A 474 -0.27 -12.06 -16.01
N GLN A 475 -0.34 -13.24 -15.40
CA GLN A 475 0.82 -14.02 -14.96
C GLN A 475 1.78 -14.41 -16.10
N ILE A 476 1.29 -14.45 -17.34
CA ILE A 476 2.12 -14.73 -18.53
C ILE A 476 3.15 -13.62 -18.76
N ALA A 477 2.89 -12.40 -18.29
CA ALA A 477 3.76 -11.24 -18.48
C ALA A 477 5.21 -11.50 -18.02
N GLU A 478 5.36 -12.07 -16.82
CA GLU A 478 6.66 -12.34 -16.21
C GLU A 478 7.42 -13.45 -16.93
N PHE A 479 6.70 -14.48 -17.38
CA PHE A 479 7.28 -15.58 -18.16
C PHE A 479 7.69 -15.13 -19.57
N ALA A 480 6.84 -14.36 -20.26
CA ALA A 480 7.15 -13.79 -21.57
C ALA A 480 8.36 -12.85 -21.53
N HIS A 481 8.62 -12.19 -20.39
CA HIS A 481 9.83 -11.39 -20.19
C HIS A 481 11.08 -12.26 -19.97
N ARG A 482 10.98 -13.33 -19.16
CA ARG A 482 12.09 -14.29 -18.98
C ARG A 482 12.55 -14.92 -20.30
N MET A 483 11.63 -15.24 -21.20
CA MET A 483 11.99 -15.73 -22.54
C MET A 483 12.61 -14.68 -23.45
N GLN A 484 12.31 -13.39 -23.26
CA GLN A 484 12.98 -12.30 -24.00
C GLN A 484 14.42 -12.06 -23.52
N CYS A 485 14.77 -12.48 -22.30
CA CYS A 485 16.09 -12.30 -21.68
C CYS A 485 17.02 -13.51 -21.83
N GLY A 486 16.78 -14.39 -22.81
CA GLY A 486 17.75 -15.42 -23.20
C GLY A 486 19.09 -14.82 -23.69
N PRO A 487 20.15 -15.63 -23.89
CA PRO A 487 21.52 -15.17 -24.18
C PRO A 487 21.64 -14.10 -25.29
N ASP A 488 20.69 -14.05 -26.22
CA ASP A 488 20.60 -13.01 -27.25
C ASP A 488 20.30 -11.60 -26.70
N ALA A 489 19.81 -11.42 -25.48
CA ALA A 489 19.49 -10.09 -24.93
C ALA A 489 20.74 -9.29 -24.53
N VAL A 490 21.79 -9.98 -24.08
CA VAL A 490 23.10 -9.37 -23.79
C VAL A 490 23.81 -9.03 -25.11
N ASP A 491 23.74 -9.91 -26.10
CA ASP A 491 24.28 -9.67 -27.44
C ASP A 491 23.50 -8.60 -28.22
N ASN A 492 22.18 -8.53 -28.06
CA ASN A 492 21.34 -7.49 -28.65
C ASN A 492 21.56 -6.14 -27.96
N MET A 493 21.84 -6.11 -26.66
CA MET A 493 22.24 -4.87 -25.96
C MET A 493 23.65 -4.44 -26.38
N ALA A 494 24.59 -5.38 -26.56
CA ALA A 494 25.93 -5.10 -27.08
C ALA A 494 25.90 -4.64 -28.55
N GLN A 495 25.04 -5.22 -29.40
CA GLN A 495 24.81 -4.78 -30.78
C GLN A 495 24.09 -3.43 -30.84
N PHE A 496 23.10 -3.19 -29.97
CA PHE A 496 22.41 -1.91 -29.86
C PHE A 496 23.36 -0.82 -29.34
N MET A 497 24.17 -1.10 -28.31
CA MET A 497 25.21 -0.20 -27.82
C MET A 497 26.26 0.04 -28.91
N ASN A 498 26.69 -0.97 -29.68
CA ASN A 498 27.59 -0.80 -30.82
C ASN A 498 26.95 -0.01 -31.98
N GLN A 499 25.64 -0.16 -32.23
CA GLN A 499 24.89 0.65 -33.21
C GLN A 499 24.73 2.09 -32.73
N VAL A 500 24.47 2.32 -31.45
CA VAL A 500 24.33 3.65 -30.85
C VAL A 500 25.69 4.36 -30.78
N LEU A 501 26.78 3.63 -30.50
CA LEU A 501 28.15 4.14 -30.52
C LEU A 501 28.62 4.44 -31.96
N ARG A 502 28.28 3.60 -32.94
CA ARG A 502 28.53 3.88 -34.38
C ARG A 502 27.63 4.99 -34.94
N ALA A 503 26.42 5.16 -34.41
CA ALA A 503 25.52 6.26 -34.77
C ALA A 503 25.91 7.60 -34.12
N LYS A 504 26.83 7.60 -33.15
CA LYS A 504 27.35 8.81 -32.50
C LYS A 504 28.75 9.25 -32.96
N SER A 505 29.42 8.52 -33.87
CA SER A 505 30.66 8.99 -34.48
C SER A 505 30.39 9.96 -35.64
N LYS A 506 29.88 11.16 -35.31
CA LYS A 506 29.89 12.32 -36.21
C LYS A 506 29.87 13.66 -35.47
N VAL A 507 30.60 13.77 -34.35
CA VAL A 507 31.11 15.06 -33.85
C VAL A 507 32.46 14.79 -33.18
N SER A 508 33.50 15.44 -33.69
CA SER A 508 34.84 15.51 -33.08
C SER A 508 34.88 16.68 -32.09
N TYR A 509 35.35 16.46 -30.86
CA TYR A 509 36.55 17.10 -30.31
C TYR A 509 36.80 16.65 -28.85
N ASP A 510 38.09 16.64 -28.54
CA ASP A 510 38.80 16.03 -27.42
C ASP A 510 38.44 16.47 -25.99
N ASN A 511 38.96 15.67 -25.05
CA ASN A 511 39.08 15.82 -23.59
C ASN A 511 37.91 15.28 -22.75
N VAL A 512 38.06 14.04 -22.25
CA VAL A 512 38.42 13.74 -20.84
C VAL A 512 38.84 12.26 -20.78
N ILE A 513 40.15 11.99 -20.84
CA ILE A 513 40.74 10.79 -20.25
C ILE A 513 41.30 11.22 -18.90
N ALA A 514 40.64 10.82 -17.83
CA ALA A 514 41.26 10.58 -16.52
C ALA A 514 40.23 9.89 -15.63
N THR A 515 40.69 8.88 -14.90
CA THR A 515 40.01 8.15 -13.81
C THR A 515 39.00 7.07 -14.20
N ALA A 516 39.53 5.99 -14.79
CA ALA A 516 39.06 4.63 -14.54
C ALA A 516 40.30 3.73 -14.44
N ASP A 517 40.91 3.73 -13.26
CA ASP A 517 41.84 2.70 -12.80
C ASP A 517 41.41 2.34 -11.38
N TRP A 518 41.63 1.07 -11.00
CA TRP A 518 41.22 0.39 -9.77
C TRP A 518 39.85 -0.30 -9.83
N ILE A 519 39.84 -1.50 -10.40
CA ILE A 519 39.64 -2.77 -9.66
C ILE A 519 40.09 -3.91 -10.59
N SER A 520 41.28 -4.45 -10.34
CA SER A 520 41.66 -5.81 -10.73
C SER A 520 42.85 -6.26 -9.87
N SER A 521 42.55 -7.03 -8.83
CA SER A 521 43.28 -8.23 -8.40
C SER A 521 42.73 -8.61 -7.03
N ASP A 522 42.21 -9.83 -6.91
CA ASP A 522 43.00 -10.89 -6.30
C ASP A 522 42.29 -12.21 -6.56
N ASP A 523 43.09 -13.14 -7.03
CA ASP A 523 42.79 -14.54 -7.31
C ASP A 523 42.49 -15.29 -6.00
N ASP A 524 41.66 -16.32 -6.08
CA ASP A 524 41.87 -17.56 -5.33
C ASP A 524 41.11 -18.70 -6.03
N GLU A 525 41.89 -19.63 -6.59
CA GLU A 525 41.47 -20.87 -7.21
C GLU A 525 41.17 -21.96 -6.16
N GLU A 526 40.05 -22.65 -6.38
CA GLU A 526 39.87 -24.10 -6.31
C GLU A 526 39.91 -24.84 -4.95
N SER A 527 38.76 -25.41 -4.57
CA SER A 527 38.68 -26.87 -4.28
C SER A 527 37.25 -27.38 -4.39
N ALA A 528 37.07 -28.38 -5.25
CA ALA A 528 35.84 -29.13 -5.44
C ALA A 528 35.76 -30.32 -4.48
N ALA A 529 34.57 -30.58 -3.92
CA ALA A 529 34.14 -31.91 -3.48
C ALA A 529 32.61 -31.98 -3.25
N GLY A 530 31.94 -32.92 -3.94
CA GLY A 530 30.83 -33.72 -3.38
C GLY A 530 29.37 -33.30 -3.64
N ASP A 531 28.85 -33.70 -4.80
CA ASP A 531 27.64 -34.53 -5.02
C ASP A 531 26.36 -34.32 -4.15
N ASP A 532 25.23 -33.95 -4.75
CA ASP A 532 24.20 -34.89 -5.28
C ASP A 532 22.78 -34.24 -5.37
N GLY A 533 22.02 -34.54 -6.43
CA GLY A 533 20.54 -34.55 -6.41
C GLY A 533 19.68 -33.35 -6.89
N GLY A 534 19.68 -33.06 -8.20
CA GLY A 534 18.45 -32.97 -9.04
C GLY A 534 17.42 -31.82 -8.89
N GLN A 535 17.50 -30.82 -9.79
CA GLN A 535 16.34 -30.32 -10.58
C GLN A 535 16.83 -29.47 -11.76
N THR A 536 16.70 -29.99 -12.98
CA THR A 536 17.09 -29.30 -14.21
C THR A 536 16.03 -28.26 -14.60
N ASP A 537 16.40 -26.98 -14.50
CA ASP A 537 15.62 -25.84 -15.00
C ASP A 537 15.82 -25.75 -16.53
N SER A 538 15.04 -26.50 -17.30
CA SER A 538 15.17 -26.56 -18.76
C SER A 538 14.43 -25.40 -19.44
N THR A 539 15.11 -24.26 -19.59
CA THR A 539 14.69 -23.22 -20.55
C THR A 539 15.06 -23.70 -21.97
N PRO A 540 14.16 -23.70 -22.97
CA PRO A 540 14.49 -24.17 -24.31
C PRO A 540 15.56 -23.29 -24.96
N ALA A 541 16.54 -23.89 -25.64
CA ALA A 541 17.54 -23.16 -26.42
C ALA A 541 16.87 -22.35 -27.55
N ALA A 542 17.37 -21.15 -27.81
CA ALA A 542 16.93 -20.28 -28.90
C ALA A 542 17.04 -21.01 -30.25
N GLY A 543 15.89 -21.37 -30.84
CA GLY A 543 15.79 -22.17 -32.07
C GLY A 543 14.97 -23.46 -31.94
N SER A 544 14.53 -23.83 -30.74
CA SER A 544 13.68 -25.02 -30.54
C SER A 544 12.19 -24.73 -30.82
N MET A 545 11.61 -25.52 -31.71
CA MET A 545 10.17 -25.56 -31.96
C MET A 545 9.47 -26.31 -30.82
N LEU A 546 8.36 -25.77 -30.30
CA LEU A 546 7.63 -26.38 -29.21
C LEU A 546 6.44 -27.21 -29.70
N THR A 547 6.38 -28.47 -29.29
CA THR A 547 5.18 -29.30 -29.42
C THR A 547 4.10 -28.84 -28.43
N LEU A 548 2.84 -29.23 -28.66
CA LEU A 548 1.72 -28.96 -27.72
C LEU A 548 2.03 -29.44 -26.29
N GLN A 549 2.70 -30.59 -26.15
CA GLN A 549 3.07 -31.15 -24.85
C GLN A 549 4.08 -30.24 -24.14
N GLN A 550 5.12 -29.79 -24.84
CA GLN A 550 6.13 -28.90 -24.27
C GLN A 550 5.55 -27.51 -23.95
N PHE A 551 4.71 -26.97 -24.84
CA PHE A 551 4.00 -25.71 -24.60
C PHE A 551 3.10 -25.82 -23.35
N SER A 552 2.36 -26.92 -23.21
CA SER A 552 1.53 -27.19 -22.03
C SER A 552 2.37 -27.31 -20.76
N GLN A 553 3.55 -27.94 -20.80
CA GLN A 553 4.46 -28.00 -19.65
C GLN A 553 4.96 -26.61 -19.23
N GLN A 554 5.28 -25.73 -20.19
CA GLN A 554 5.66 -24.35 -19.89
C GLN A 554 4.50 -23.58 -19.26
N LEU A 555 3.28 -23.70 -19.79
CA LEU A 555 2.08 -23.11 -19.20
C LEU A 555 1.77 -23.67 -17.80
N ALA A 556 2.01 -24.96 -17.56
CA ALA A 556 1.88 -25.57 -16.25
C ALA A 556 2.90 -25.00 -15.24
N ALA A 557 4.14 -24.75 -15.67
CA ALA A 557 5.14 -24.08 -14.84
C ALA A 557 4.72 -22.64 -14.48
N ILE A 558 4.10 -21.92 -15.42
CA ILE A 558 3.53 -20.59 -15.16
C ILE A 558 2.42 -20.69 -14.11
N ASP A 559 1.46 -21.61 -14.28
CA ASP A 559 0.36 -21.78 -13.34
C ASP A 559 0.83 -22.24 -11.94
N ASN A 560 1.84 -23.10 -11.88
CA ASN A 560 2.44 -23.53 -10.61
C ASN A 560 3.21 -22.41 -9.90
N SER A 561 3.62 -21.36 -10.63
CA SER A 561 4.26 -20.17 -10.06
C SER A 561 3.25 -19.13 -9.54
N LEU A 562 1.94 -19.35 -9.75
CA LEU A 562 0.89 -18.43 -9.29
C LEU A 562 0.91 -18.29 -7.78
N ARG A 563 1.14 -17.06 -7.32
CA ARG A 563 1.04 -16.69 -5.91
C ARG A 563 -0.28 -15.99 -5.66
N SER A 564 -0.85 -16.20 -4.48
CA SER A 564 -1.97 -15.38 -3.99
C SER A 564 -1.58 -13.90 -4.04
N LEU A 565 -2.54 -13.04 -4.36
CA LEU A 565 -2.32 -11.59 -4.32
C LEU A 565 -1.81 -11.15 -2.93
N PRO A 566 -0.91 -10.16 -2.87
CA PRO A 566 -0.36 -9.70 -1.60
C PRO A 566 -1.45 -9.00 -0.77
N ALA A 567 -1.36 -9.13 0.56
CA ALA A 567 -2.27 -8.48 1.50
C ALA A 567 -1.94 -6.97 1.60
N THR A 568 -2.43 -6.19 0.64
CA THR A 568 -2.16 -4.74 0.54
C THR A 568 -3.43 -3.91 0.42
N ALA A 569 -3.32 -2.65 0.85
CA ALA A 569 -4.35 -1.64 0.65
C ALA A 569 -4.73 -1.48 -0.84
N GLN A 570 -3.76 -1.61 -1.74
CA GLN A 570 -3.96 -1.48 -3.19
C GLN A 570 -4.86 -2.59 -3.74
N VAL A 571 -4.60 -3.85 -3.35
CA VAL A 571 -5.45 -5.00 -3.73
C VAL A 571 -6.85 -4.83 -3.17
N ALA A 572 -6.97 -4.52 -1.87
CA ALA A 572 -8.25 -4.31 -1.22
C ALA A 572 -9.06 -3.16 -1.86
N HIS A 573 -8.39 -2.08 -2.25
CA HIS A 573 -9.02 -0.95 -2.92
C HIS A 573 -9.60 -1.34 -4.27
N GLN A 574 -8.80 -1.99 -5.13
CA GLN A 574 -9.26 -2.43 -6.46
C GLN A 574 -10.37 -3.47 -6.39
N GLN A 575 -10.30 -4.41 -5.44
CA GLN A 575 -11.36 -5.38 -5.20
C GLN A 575 -12.68 -4.70 -4.81
N GLY A 576 -12.62 -3.69 -3.92
CA GLY A 576 -13.79 -2.91 -3.53
C GLY A 576 -14.40 -2.14 -4.71
N GLU A 577 -13.58 -1.49 -5.53
CA GLU A 577 -14.05 -0.78 -6.74
C GLU A 577 -14.72 -1.74 -7.74
N TYR A 578 -14.07 -2.87 -8.00
CA TYR A 578 -14.59 -3.91 -8.90
C TYR A 578 -15.95 -4.42 -8.42
N LEU A 579 -16.05 -4.80 -7.13
CA LEU A 579 -17.28 -5.35 -6.58
C LEU A 579 -18.41 -4.31 -6.60
N ALA A 580 -18.10 -3.03 -6.34
CA ALA A 580 -19.09 -1.97 -6.41
C ALA A 580 -19.67 -1.79 -7.82
N ARG A 581 -18.84 -1.86 -8.86
CA ARG A 581 -19.29 -1.81 -10.26
C ARG A 581 -20.12 -3.04 -10.62
N LEU A 582 -19.69 -4.21 -10.15
CA LEU A 582 -20.39 -5.47 -10.36
C LEU A 582 -21.80 -5.43 -9.77
N PHE A 583 -21.93 -4.95 -8.53
CA PHE A 583 -23.20 -4.81 -7.82
C PHE A 583 -24.09 -3.78 -8.50
N GLN A 584 -23.55 -2.61 -8.83
CA GLN A 584 -24.29 -1.59 -9.55
C GLN A 584 -24.86 -2.12 -10.85
N ASN A 585 -24.12 -2.96 -11.58
CA ASN A 585 -24.54 -3.40 -12.91
C ASN A 585 -25.57 -4.52 -12.90
N HIS A 586 -25.56 -5.39 -11.88
CA HIS A 586 -26.29 -6.66 -11.93
C HIS A 586 -27.26 -6.88 -10.76
N VAL A 587 -26.97 -6.36 -9.57
CA VAL A 587 -27.76 -6.67 -8.37
C VAL A 587 -29.10 -5.95 -8.41
N GLY A 588 -30.18 -6.70 -8.22
CA GLY A 588 -31.54 -6.17 -8.12
C GLY A 588 -32.13 -5.58 -9.41
N ARG A 589 -31.51 -5.75 -10.57
CA ARG A 589 -31.97 -5.20 -11.86
C ARG A 589 -32.79 -6.16 -12.73
N THR A 590 -32.80 -7.45 -12.43
CA THR A 590 -33.65 -8.42 -13.15
C THR A 590 -35.07 -8.46 -12.56
N PRO A 591 -36.11 -8.79 -13.35
CA PRO A 591 -37.50 -8.79 -12.88
C PRO A 591 -37.89 -9.93 -11.91
N ASP A 592 -37.02 -10.93 -11.68
CA ASP A 592 -37.38 -12.22 -11.06
C ASP A 592 -36.36 -12.68 -9.98
N SER A 593 -36.50 -13.88 -9.41
CA SER A 593 -35.64 -14.47 -8.36
C SER A 593 -34.13 -14.56 -8.70
N SER A 594 -33.72 -14.17 -9.92
CA SER A 594 -32.34 -13.98 -10.36
C SER A 594 -31.71 -12.63 -9.94
N ARG A 595 -32.38 -11.83 -9.10
CA ARG A 595 -31.88 -10.54 -8.58
C ARG A 595 -30.67 -10.65 -7.64
N ILE A 596 -30.39 -11.86 -7.16
CA ILE A 596 -29.35 -12.18 -6.18
C ILE A 596 -28.24 -12.96 -6.88
N GLY A 597 -27.00 -12.58 -6.60
CA GLY A 597 -25.82 -13.16 -7.23
C GLY A 597 -25.39 -12.39 -8.48
N VAL A 598 -24.27 -12.82 -9.04
CA VAL A 598 -23.63 -12.20 -10.20
C VAL A 598 -23.74 -13.16 -11.37
N PRO A 599 -24.08 -12.68 -12.59
CA PRO A 599 -24.13 -13.53 -13.77
C PRO A 599 -22.83 -14.31 -14.02
N SER A 600 -22.94 -15.51 -14.56
CA SER A 600 -21.78 -16.37 -14.84
C SER A 600 -20.82 -15.77 -15.89
N ASP A 601 -21.30 -14.85 -16.72
CA ASP A 601 -20.54 -14.13 -17.75
C ASP A 601 -19.94 -12.80 -17.26
N ALA A 602 -20.09 -12.48 -15.96
CA ALA A 602 -19.52 -11.27 -15.41
C ALA A 602 -17.99 -11.22 -15.56
N PRO A 603 -17.40 -10.03 -15.82
CA PRO A 603 -15.96 -9.91 -16.03
C PRO A 603 -15.21 -10.30 -14.76
N SER A 604 -14.13 -11.07 -14.87
CA SER A 604 -13.27 -11.43 -13.73
C SER A 604 -12.52 -10.21 -13.15
N PHE A 605 -12.21 -10.28 -11.86
CA PHE A 605 -11.32 -9.35 -11.19
C PHE A 605 -9.88 -9.54 -11.67
N HIS A 606 -9.26 -8.44 -12.08
CA HIS A 606 -7.85 -8.40 -12.49
C HIS A 606 -7.13 -7.35 -11.68
N TYR A 607 -6.10 -7.76 -10.96
CA TYR A 607 -5.25 -6.87 -10.18
C TYR A 607 -4.23 -6.16 -11.07
N VAL A 608 -4.10 -4.86 -10.89
CA VAL A 608 -3.07 -4.04 -11.53
C VAL A 608 -2.11 -3.53 -10.46
N HIS A 609 -0.87 -4.03 -10.45
CA HIS A 609 0.17 -3.52 -9.56
C HIS A 609 0.59 -2.12 -10.00
N LEU A 610 0.37 -1.10 -9.16
CA LEU A 610 0.72 0.30 -9.47
C LEU A 610 2.13 0.68 -8.98
N GLY A 611 2.85 -0.28 -8.40
CA GLY A 611 4.13 -0.05 -7.76
C GLY A 611 4.06 -0.08 -6.23
N SER A 612 5.24 -0.01 -5.61
CA SER A 612 5.45 -0.03 -4.17
C SER A 612 6.32 1.15 -3.75
N LEU A 613 6.07 1.68 -2.55
CA LEU A 613 6.83 2.80 -1.99
C LEU A 613 7.16 2.51 -0.52
N ALA A 614 8.29 3.03 -0.05
CA ALA A 614 8.64 3.00 1.37
C ALA A 614 9.47 4.22 1.77
N TYR A 615 9.08 4.89 2.86
CA TYR A 615 9.91 5.87 3.53
C TYR A 615 11.09 5.20 4.24
N ILE A 616 12.29 5.78 4.16
CA ILE A 616 13.53 5.19 4.73
C ILE A 616 14.32 6.18 5.61
N GLY A 617 13.66 7.25 6.07
CA GLY A 617 14.24 8.21 7.03
C GLY A 617 15.02 9.34 6.36
N ALA A 618 15.29 10.40 7.14
CA ALA A 618 16.05 11.57 6.70
C ALA A 618 15.55 12.17 5.37
N ASP A 619 14.22 12.33 5.23
CA ASP A 619 13.55 12.84 4.03
C ASP A 619 13.80 12.02 2.75
N LYS A 620 14.20 10.75 2.86
CA LYS A 620 14.43 9.85 1.71
C LYS A 620 13.36 8.76 1.64
N ALA A 621 13.06 8.33 0.42
CA ALA A 621 12.22 7.17 0.17
C ALA A 621 12.79 6.33 -0.97
N VAL A 622 12.21 5.14 -1.12
CA VAL A 622 12.42 4.25 -2.26
C VAL A 622 11.08 3.97 -2.93
N MET A 623 11.10 3.89 -4.26
CA MET A 623 9.90 3.65 -5.07
C MET A 623 10.24 2.65 -6.18
N GLU A 624 9.35 1.70 -6.35
CA GLU A 624 9.39 0.65 -7.35
C GLU A 624 8.13 0.81 -8.21
N LEU A 625 8.27 1.41 -9.39
CA LEU A 625 7.15 1.78 -10.26
C LEU A 625 7.18 1.01 -11.58
N PRO A 626 6.04 0.50 -12.08
CA PRO A 626 5.96 -0.07 -13.42
C PRO A 626 6.16 1.04 -14.47
N TYR A 627 7.23 0.95 -15.28
CA TYR A 627 7.51 1.89 -16.37
C TYR A 627 7.57 1.16 -17.72
N LYS A 628 7.13 1.81 -18.80
CA LYS A 628 6.92 1.21 -20.13
C LYS A 628 8.04 0.26 -20.56
N ASN A 629 7.68 -0.99 -20.88
CA ASN A 629 8.53 -2.06 -21.42
C ASN A 629 9.83 -2.37 -20.65
N THR A 630 10.03 -1.82 -19.46
CA THR A 630 11.10 -2.23 -18.53
C THR A 630 10.45 -2.78 -17.26
N PRO A 631 10.93 -3.92 -16.74
CA PRO A 631 10.45 -4.41 -15.46
C PRO A 631 10.96 -3.42 -14.41
N VAL A 632 10.03 -2.65 -13.83
CA VAL A 632 10.20 -1.80 -12.66
C VAL A 632 11.39 -0.83 -12.71
N SER A 633 11.10 0.47 -12.77
CA SER A 633 12.13 1.48 -12.50
C SER A 633 12.28 1.70 -11.00
N ALA A 634 13.47 1.37 -10.49
CA ALA A 634 13.87 1.61 -9.11
C ALA A 634 14.32 3.06 -8.92
N PHE A 635 13.57 3.84 -8.13
CA PHE A 635 13.92 5.21 -7.78
C PHE A 635 14.23 5.34 -6.29
N LYS A 636 15.23 6.15 -5.96
CA LYS A 636 15.69 6.29 -4.57
C LYS A 636 16.24 7.69 -4.26
N GLY A 637 16.16 8.09 -2.99
CA GLY A 637 16.78 9.31 -2.46
C GLY A 637 15.79 10.40 -2.07
N TRP A 638 16.29 11.63 -1.88
CA TRP A 638 15.54 12.74 -1.30
C TRP A 638 14.40 13.23 -2.20
N LEU A 639 14.60 13.25 -3.52
CA LEU A 639 13.54 13.55 -4.49
C LEU A 639 12.38 12.55 -4.37
N MET A 640 12.70 11.28 -4.09
CA MET A 640 11.69 10.26 -3.87
C MET A 640 11.00 10.42 -2.52
N GLY A 641 11.68 10.93 -1.49
CA GLY A 641 11.01 11.32 -0.24
C GLY A 641 9.94 12.41 -0.45
N PHE A 642 10.22 13.39 -1.29
CA PHE A 642 9.21 14.38 -1.69
C PHE A 642 8.07 13.73 -2.50
N ALA A 643 8.41 12.86 -3.46
CA ALA A 643 7.41 12.15 -4.27
C ALA A 643 6.52 11.24 -3.41
N TRP A 644 7.09 10.54 -2.42
CA TRP A 644 6.36 9.73 -1.44
C TRP A 644 5.37 10.58 -0.66
N LYS A 645 5.80 11.71 -0.08
CA LYS A 645 4.92 12.64 0.66
C LYS A 645 3.78 13.15 -0.22
N GLY A 646 4.09 13.49 -1.48
CA GLY A 646 3.10 13.89 -2.47
C GLY A 646 2.09 12.77 -2.75
N ALA A 647 2.57 11.56 -3.06
CA ALA A 647 1.73 10.40 -3.33
C ALA A 647 0.81 10.09 -2.16
N GLU A 648 1.34 9.98 -0.94
CA GLU A 648 0.54 9.70 0.26
C GLU A 648 -0.50 10.79 0.57
N THR A 649 -0.19 12.04 0.22
CA THR A 649 -1.14 13.16 0.32
C THR A 649 -2.26 13.04 -0.72
N PHE A 650 -1.94 12.78 -1.98
CA PHE A 650 -2.93 12.69 -3.07
C PHE A 650 -3.78 11.41 -3.00
N MET A 651 -3.26 10.34 -2.40
CA MET A 651 -3.98 9.08 -2.20
C MET A 651 -4.97 9.12 -1.03
N GLN A 652 -5.03 10.23 -0.28
CA GLN A 652 -6.01 10.40 0.78
C GLN A 652 -7.45 10.31 0.26
N THR A 653 -8.33 9.78 1.09
CA THR A 653 -9.69 9.39 0.71
C THR A 653 -10.67 10.56 0.64
N SER A 654 -10.29 11.71 1.18
CA SER A 654 -11.08 12.94 1.17
C SER A 654 -10.20 14.17 0.99
N VAL A 655 -10.77 15.23 0.42
CA VAL A 655 -10.12 16.55 0.31
C VAL A 655 -9.75 17.10 1.69
N LYS A 656 -10.56 16.78 2.71
CA LYS A 656 -10.28 17.09 4.12
C LYS A 656 -8.95 16.48 4.54
N ASN A 657 -8.79 15.17 4.35
CA ASN A 657 -7.57 14.46 4.74
C ASN A 657 -6.37 14.89 3.90
N MET A 658 -6.54 15.10 2.59
CA MET A 658 -5.48 15.65 1.74
C MET A 658 -4.95 16.99 2.28
N TYR A 659 -5.84 17.90 2.68
CA TYR A 659 -5.46 19.16 3.32
C TYR A 659 -4.79 18.95 4.68
N LEU A 660 -5.37 18.11 5.55
CA LEU A 660 -4.84 17.86 6.89
C LEU A 660 -3.45 17.22 6.87
N VAL A 661 -3.25 16.20 6.03
CA VAL A 661 -1.94 15.56 5.82
C VAL A 661 -0.92 16.55 5.26
N SER A 662 -1.29 17.32 4.23
CA SER A 662 -0.41 18.37 3.67
C SER A 662 0.02 19.37 4.74
N ARG A 663 -0.94 19.85 5.54
CA ARG A 663 -0.72 20.80 6.63
C ARG A 663 0.18 20.20 7.70
N ASP A 664 -0.04 18.96 8.11
CA ASP A 664 0.74 18.32 9.16
C ASP A 664 2.19 18.08 8.70
N LEU A 665 2.40 17.59 7.48
CA LEU A 665 3.75 17.44 6.92
C LEU A 665 4.48 18.79 6.82
N MET A 666 3.77 19.87 6.47
CA MET A 666 4.32 21.22 6.44
C MET A 666 4.63 21.74 7.86
N LYS A 667 3.70 21.56 8.81
CA LYS A 667 3.90 21.91 10.22
C LYS A 667 5.14 21.21 10.76
N THR A 668 5.24 19.89 10.57
CA THR A 668 6.37 19.07 11.00
C THR A 668 7.68 19.56 10.39
N LYS A 669 7.69 19.91 9.09
CA LYS A 669 8.91 20.39 8.44
C LYS A 669 9.38 21.76 8.95
N VAL A 670 8.46 22.65 9.32
CA VAL A 670 8.76 24.03 9.74
C VAL A 670 9.02 24.13 11.24
N PHE A 671 8.23 23.44 12.06
CA PHE A 671 8.21 23.59 13.51
C PHE A 671 8.69 22.36 14.27
N GLY A 672 8.96 21.26 13.57
CA GLY A 672 9.20 19.96 14.20
C GLY A 672 7.92 19.24 14.58
N ARG A 673 8.08 18.03 15.10
CA ARG A 673 6.97 17.20 15.60
C ARG A 673 6.49 17.70 16.96
N ASP A 674 5.23 17.43 17.26
CA ASP A 674 4.71 17.70 18.60
C ASP A 674 5.14 16.55 19.53
N VAL A 675 5.80 16.86 20.63
CA VAL A 675 6.33 15.87 21.59
C VAL A 675 5.51 15.83 22.88
N SER A 676 4.36 16.51 22.91
CA SER A 676 3.45 16.53 24.06
C SER A 676 2.55 15.27 24.09
N ASP A 677 2.17 14.81 25.28
CA ASP A 677 1.38 13.57 25.48
C ASP A 677 -0.16 13.72 25.33
N VAL A 678 -0.63 14.76 24.64
CA VAL A 678 -2.06 15.16 24.57
C VAL A 678 -2.85 14.43 23.48
#